data_AF-A0A1M5AKR0-F1
#
_entry.id   AF-A0A1M5AKR0-F1
#
_cell.length_a   1.000
_cell.length_b   1.000
_cell.length_c   1.000
_cell.angle_alpha   90.00
_cell.angle_beta   90.00
_cell.angle_gamma   90.00
#
_symmetry.space_group_name_H-M   'P 1'
#
loop_
_entity.id
_entity.type
_entity.pdbx_description
1 polymer ?
#
loop_
_entity_poly.entity_id
_entity_poly.type
_entity_poly.pdbx_seq_one_letter_code
_entity_poly.pdbx_strand_id
1 'polypeptide(L)'
;MNFQLLSSAPHHLVILGAVLLVLFLAFVGYFALPALRQALLLKKVLQSLESKDLKDARDPQTLDKAFPKDGEIAHLWREYKKTLYATSVETPDGIAEVRWASTAPAEVVWNSQLVVDQRVHAEFFKHLPGIFTGIGIIGTFFGLINGLSRFQVSANADVVRGSLESLMRTVGEAFFISATAITLAIIVTFVEKLVLTRLYRKVDAIAASLDRRFQAAVAEKFLELTVAHTEEAATQLKHLKGELLKDLRPILQELTDKHNETLERLVKEATRTHIEATQKNNELLGTTISNAITKTFTGPLEDIKGVVKQASSDQSAAAVKMLQDVMASFSQKLSDLFGNQITGINELNQRAAQTMQDAVMKLNELVVALQDAGKKSSDSMAERMAEAIEKMEQRQESINERTREFVEQIKALVTSSQTETSEKMQSTLQMLGEQVGGMLKEFQDAQEQALEAGRMREQETNKRTQATVNSLASSVDSLIEQIATASSRMEQSVAVLRDTTTTAISRLGEGADQVNAASRNFTAASDKVTGAMNQASTVTTKLTDLTTSLTVAASSLQQGLDDYKAHRESVGKLISDLNALVANAKTDVSITSDVLRRIEDAAKGLNNAQLQAEQFMAGVAEVLGKAHESFREAMLKTVRENNHEFQTKLSSAVALLGTSIKELDDVLSTVTPKGHSK
;
A
#
# COMPACT_ATOMS: atom_id res chain seq x y z
N MET A 1 28.70 80.08 0.94
CA MET A 1 29.77 79.60 1.82
C MET A 1 31.09 80.04 1.19
N ASN A 2 31.82 80.93 1.85
CA ASN A 2 32.93 81.71 1.26
C ASN A 2 34.09 80.83 0.78
N PHE A 3 34.30 80.76 -0.53
CA PHE A 3 35.43 80.04 -1.15
C PHE A 3 36.80 80.59 -0.73
N GLN A 4 36.85 81.82 -0.20
CA GLN A 4 38.05 82.46 0.35
C GLN A 4 38.48 81.93 1.73
N LEU A 5 37.62 81.20 2.46
CA LEU A 5 37.97 80.58 3.75
C LEU A 5 38.69 79.24 3.58
N LEU A 6 38.50 78.54 2.45
CA LEU A 6 39.23 77.29 2.16
C LEU A 6 40.66 77.52 1.68
N SER A 7 40.96 78.67 1.05
CA SER A 7 42.30 78.96 0.51
C SER A 7 43.33 79.38 1.56
N SER A 8 42.89 79.73 2.77
CA SER A 8 43.74 80.15 3.90
C SER A 8 43.75 79.15 5.06
N ALA A 9 42.98 78.07 4.96
CA ALA A 9 42.93 77.01 5.96
C ALA A 9 44.19 76.11 5.86
N PRO A 10 44.75 75.66 6.99
CA PRO A 10 45.93 74.81 6.98
C PRO A 10 45.63 73.45 6.30
N HIS A 11 46.57 72.97 5.47
CA HIS A 11 46.36 71.86 4.52
C HIS A 11 45.68 70.61 5.10
N HIS A 12 45.95 70.26 6.35
CA HIS A 12 45.36 69.10 7.04
C HIS A 12 43.84 69.23 7.23
N LEU A 13 43.33 70.43 7.55
CA LEU A 13 41.89 70.67 7.70
C LEU A 13 41.16 70.57 6.36
N VAL A 14 41.82 71.02 5.28
CA VAL A 14 41.30 70.89 3.92
C VAL A 14 41.22 69.42 3.49
N ILE A 15 42.24 68.62 3.81
CA ILE A 15 42.25 67.17 3.54
C ILE A 15 41.11 66.47 4.29
N LEU A 16 40.95 66.72 5.59
CA LEU A 16 39.84 66.14 6.37
C LEU A 16 38.48 66.56 5.82
N GLY A 17 38.30 67.85 5.49
CA GLY A 17 37.08 68.34 4.86
C GLY A 17 36.80 67.66 3.51
N ALA A 18 37.83 67.44 2.70
CA ALA A 18 37.71 66.72 1.44
C ALA A 18 37.32 65.24 1.65
N VAL A 19 37.89 64.56 2.63
CA VAL A 19 37.51 63.18 2.98
C VAL A 19 36.04 63.11 3.43
N LEU A 20 35.60 64.02 4.30
CA LEU A 20 34.20 64.12 4.71
C LEU A 20 33.27 64.33 3.50
N LEU A 21 33.66 65.23 2.58
CA LEU A 21 32.89 65.49 1.36
C LEU A 21 32.84 64.26 0.45
N VAL A 22 33.95 63.56 0.24
CA VAL A 22 34.01 62.34 -0.59
C VAL A 22 33.15 61.24 0.02
N LEU A 23 33.21 61.02 1.32
CA LEU A 23 32.36 60.05 2.02
C LEU A 23 30.87 60.41 1.91
N PHE A 24 30.53 61.70 2.02
CA PHE A 24 29.16 62.16 1.84
C PHE A 24 28.68 61.99 0.39
N LEU A 25 29.52 62.31 -0.60
CA LEU A 25 29.21 62.07 -2.02
C LEU A 25 29.08 60.58 -2.33
N ALA A 26 29.90 59.74 -1.71
CA ALA A 26 29.79 58.28 -1.81
C ALA A 26 28.45 57.79 -1.22
N PHE A 27 28.02 58.33 -0.07
CA PHE A 27 26.69 58.06 0.48
C PHE A 27 25.57 58.49 -0.48
N VAL A 28 25.66 59.68 -1.06
CA VAL A 28 24.64 60.14 -2.02
C VAL A 28 24.62 59.27 -3.29
N GLY A 29 25.78 58.94 -3.84
CA GLY A 29 25.92 58.21 -5.10
C GLY A 29 25.63 56.71 -5.00
N TYR A 30 26.11 56.04 -3.95
CA TYR A 30 26.01 54.58 -3.80
C TYR A 30 24.87 54.13 -2.88
N PHE A 31 24.40 54.97 -1.96
CA PHE A 31 23.26 54.64 -1.10
C PHE A 31 21.99 55.39 -1.52
N ALA A 32 22.00 56.73 -1.49
CA ALA A 32 20.77 57.51 -1.63
C ALA A 32 20.16 57.42 -3.04
N LEU A 33 20.96 57.53 -4.10
CA LEU A 33 20.47 57.43 -5.49
C LEU A 33 19.87 56.03 -5.78
N PRO A 34 20.59 54.92 -5.51
CA PRO A 34 20.04 53.58 -5.72
C PRO A 34 18.83 53.30 -4.86
N ALA A 35 18.82 53.77 -3.60
CA ALA A 35 17.68 53.63 -2.70
C ALA A 35 16.44 54.38 -3.22
N LEU A 36 16.61 55.59 -3.77
CA LEU A 36 15.51 56.34 -4.36
C LEU A 36 14.97 55.67 -5.62
N ARG A 37 15.85 55.13 -6.47
CA ARG A 37 15.47 54.36 -7.67
C ARG A 37 14.68 53.10 -7.28
N GLN A 38 15.16 52.34 -6.31
CA GLN A 38 14.44 51.18 -5.75
C GLN A 38 13.08 51.60 -5.15
N ALA A 39 13.04 52.70 -4.41
CA ALA A 39 11.79 53.20 -3.82
C ALA A 39 10.75 53.58 -4.87
N LEU A 40 11.19 54.19 -5.99
CA LEU A 40 10.33 54.51 -7.12
C LEU A 40 9.85 53.25 -7.85
N LEU A 41 10.73 52.27 -8.07
CA LEU A 41 10.37 50.99 -8.68
C LEU A 41 9.35 50.22 -7.85
N LEU A 42 9.62 50.03 -6.55
CA LEU A 42 8.68 49.38 -5.62
C LEU A 42 7.37 50.15 -5.48
N LYS A 43 7.40 51.49 -5.51
CA LYS A 43 6.19 52.31 -5.53
C LYS A 43 5.37 52.07 -6.81
N LYS A 44 6.01 52.00 -7.98
CA LYS A 44 5.33 51.70 -9.24
C LYS A 44 4.70 50.33 -9.22
N VAL A 45 5.44 49.30 -8.78
CA VAL A 45 4.91 47.93 -8.65
C VAL A 45 3.71 47.89 -7.72
N LEU A 46 3.81 48.49 -6.52
CA LEU A 46 2.71 48.54 -5.57
C LEU A 46 1.48 49.28 -6.14
N GLN A 47 1.68 50.42 -6.81
CA GLN A 47 0.60 51.16 -7.46
C GLN A 47 -0.05 50.37 -8.61
N SER A 48 0.74 49.63 -9.39
CA SER A 48 0.21 48.75 -10.43
C SER A 48 -0.59 47.60 -9.84
N LEU A 49 -0.10 46.98 -8.76
CA LEU A 49 -0.83 45.93 -8.04
C LEU A 49 -2.15 46.45 -7.44
N GLU A 50 -2.18 47.67 -6.92
CA GLU A 50 -3.38 48.29 -6.35
C GLU A 50 -4.29 49.00 -7.37
N SER A 51 -3.93 48.99 -8.65
CA SER A 51 -4.74 49.60 -9.72
C SER A 51 -6.09 48.90 -9.87
N LYS A 52 -7.14 49.62 -10.29
CA LYS A 52 -8.50 49.06 -10.40
C LYS A 52 -8.57 47.78 -11.24
N ASP A 53 -7.77 47.69 -12.30
CA ASP A 53 -7.77 46.55 -13.22
C ASP A 53 -7.05 45.32 -12.65
N LEU A 54 -6.08 45.54 -11.76
CA LEU A 54 -5.23 44.48 -11.21
C LEU A 54 -5.52 44.20 -9.74
N LYS A 55 -6.30 45.02 -9.03
CA LYS A 55 -6.54 44.87 -7.58
C LYS A 55 -7.16 43.53 -7.21
N ASP A 56 -8.09 43.06 -8.04
CA ASP A 56 -8.81 41.80 -7.82
C ASP A 56 -8.31 40.67 -8.74
N ALA A 57 -7.28 40.93 -9.57
CA ALA A 57 -6.69 39.92 -10.44
C ALA A 57 -6.01 38.82 -9.60
N ARG A 58 -6.49 37.59 -9.75
CA ARG A 58 -5.95 36.39 -9.07
C ARG A 58 -5.18 35.48 -10.02
N ASP A 59 -4.98 35.89 -11.26
CA ASP A 59 -4.20 35.15 -12.25
C ASP A 59 -2.76 35.69 -12.30
N PRO A 60 -1.74 34.83 -12.12
CA PRO A 60 -0.33 35.21 -12.21
C PRO A 60 0.06 35.84 -13.55
N GLN A 61 -0.55 35.43 -14.68
CA GLN A 61 -0.21 36.01 -15.99
C GLN A 61 -0.70 37.44 -16.13
N THR A 62 -1.88 37.73 -15.59
CA THR A 62 -2.43 39.08 -15.55
C THR A 62 -1.57 40.01 -14.66
N LEU A 63 -1.01 39.47 -13.57
CA LEU A 63 -0.10 40.21 -12.68
C LEU A 63 1.29 40.46 -13.26
N ASP A 64 1.73 39.75 -14.31
CA ASP A 64 3.00 40.04 -15.00
C ASP A 64 3.07 41.51 -15.48
N LYS A 65 1.92 42.14 -15.76
CA LYS A 65 1.83 43.56 -16.15
C LYS A 65 2.20 44.53 -15.02
N ALA A 66 2.10 44.09 -13.76
CA ALA A 66 2.43 44.92 -12.60
C ALA A 66 3.94 45.01 -12.34
N PHE A 67 4.70 44.02 -12.82
CA PHE A 67 6.13 43.92 -12.60
C PHE A 67 6.93 44.36 -13.85
N PRO A 68 8.15 44.89 -13.68
CA PRO A 68 9.03 45.18 -14.80
C PRO A 68 9.40 43.88 -15.54
N LYS A 69 9.70 43.97 -16.84
CA LYS A 69 10.09 42.81 -17.66
C LYS A 69 11.48 42.28 -17.33
N ASP A 70 12.41 43.19 -17.05
CA ASP A 70 13.82 42.89 -16.82
C ASP A 70 14.31 43.44 -15.48
N GLY A 71 15.40 42.87 -15.00
CA GLY A 71 16.05 43.22 -13.73
C GLY A 71 15.65 42.29 -12.59
N GLU A 72 16.21 42.56 -11.41
CA GLU A 72 16.09 41.62 -10.30
C GLU A 72 14.69 41.61 -9.64
N ILE A 73 13.92 42.70 -9.68
CA ILE A 73 12.51 42.68 -9.24
C ILE A 73 11.68 41.73 -10.13
N ALA A 74 11.99 41.68 -11.43
CA ALA A 74 11.38 40.74 -12.37
C ALA A 74 11.81 39.30 -12.08
N HIS A 75 13.06 39.10 -11.66
CA HIS A 75 13.55 37.79 -11.22
C HIS A 75 12.82 37.31 -9.95
N LEU A 76 12.68 38.17 -8.93
CA LEU A 76 11.95 37.85 -7.71
C LEU A 76 10.47 37.50 -7.99
N TRP A 77 9.82 38.24 -8.89
CA TRP A 77 8.48 37.89 -9.34
C TRP A 77 8.43 36.53 -10.04
N ARG A 78 9.37 36.24 -10.95
CA ARG A 78 9.47 34.92 -11.61
C ARG A 78 9.69 33.79 -10.61
N GLU A 79 10.50 34.02 -9.58
CA GLU A 79 10.77 33.02 -8.55
C GLU A 79 9.52 32.75 -7.71
N TYR A 80 8.81 33.80 -7.29
CA TYR A 80 7.53 33.66 -6.60
C TYR A 80 6.46 33.00 -7.49
N LYS A 81 6.43 33.30 -8.79
CA LYS A 81 5.49 32.66 -9.72
C LYS A 81 5.65 31.13 -9.77
N LYS A 82 6.86 30.60 -9.53
CA LYS A 82 7.09 29.14 -9.44
C LYS A 82 6.44 28.51 -8.21
N THR A 83 6.15 29.28 -7.16
CA THR A 83 5.46 28.77 -5.96
C THR A 83 3.94 28.75 -6.15
N LEU A 84 3.43 29.35 -7.22
CA LEU A 84 2.00 29.42 -7.52
C LEU A 84 1.53 28.20 -8.31
N TYR A 85 0.42 27.61 -7.88
CA TYR A 85 -0.20 26.48 -8.57
C TYR A 85 -1.72 26.68 -8.70
N ALA A 86 -2.29 26.14 -9.77
CA ALA A 86 -3.71 26.20 -10.05
C ALA A 86 -4.45 25.09 -9.27
N THR A 87 -5.46 25.49 -8.50
CA THR A 87 -6.41 24.61 -7.79
C THR A 87 -7.79 24.82 -8.39
N SER A 88 -8.47 23.74 -8.79
CA SER A 88 -9.87 23.83 -9.21
C SER A 88 -10.75 23.68 -7.98
N VAL A 89 -11.58 24.68 -7.69
CA VAL A 89 -12.57 24.61 -6.62
C VAL A 89 -13.95 24.60 -7.27
N GLU A 90 -14.73 23.56 -6.99
CA GLU A 90 -16.13 23.52 -7.42
C GLU A 90 -16.93 24.53 -6.59
N THR A 91 -17.51 25.50 -7.29
CA THR A 91 -18.42 26.49 -6.71
C THR A 91 -19.75 25.77 -6.42
N PRO A 92 -20.56 26.18 -5.42
CA PRO A 92 -21.87 25.59 -5.14
C PRO A 92 -22.83 25.50 -6.34
N ASP A 93 -22.59 26.31 -7.37
CA ASP A 93 -23.31 26.32 -8.66
C ASP A 93 -22.77 25.28 -9.68
N GLY A 94 -21.83 24.41 -9.31
CA GLY A 94 -21.27 23.36 -10.18
C GLY A 94 -20.26 23.84 -11.22
N ILE A 95 -19.82 25.11 -11.16
CA ILE A 95 -18.78 25.66 -12.02
C ILE A 95 -17.43 25.50 -11.34
N ALA A 96 -16.51 24.76 -11.98
CA ALA A 96 -15.12 24.66 -11.56
C ALA A 96 -14.39 26.00 -11.81
N GLU A 97 -14.15 26.76 -10.74
CA GLU A 97 -13.38 28.00 -10.81
C GLU A 97 -11.90 27.67 -10.52
N VAL A 98 -11.00 28.07 -11.43
CA VAL A 98 -9.55 27.93 -11.21
C VAL A 98 -9.09 29.02 -10.24
N ARG A 99 -8.72 28.62 -9.02
CA ARG A 99 -8.10 29.47 -8.01
C ARG A 99 -6.62 29.18 -7.91
N TRP A 100 -5.81 30.22 -7.89
CA TRP A 100 -4.37 30.09 -7.69
C TRP A 100 -4.03 30.18 -6.21
N ALA A 101 -3.17 29.26 -5.75
CA ALA A 101 -2.66 29.24 -4.38
C ALA A 101 -1.13 29.22 -4.40
N SER A 102 -0.50 29.63 -3.31
CA SER A 102 0.97 29.58 -3.16
C SER A 102 1.38 28.42 -2.26
N THR A 103 2.50 27.76 -2.55
CA THR A 103 3.10 26.75 -1.67
C THR A 103 3.88 27.35 -0.50
N ALA A 104 4.20 28.64 -0.55
CA ALA A 104 4.93 29.36 0.50
C ALA A 104 4.45 30.82 0.63
N PRO A 105 4.61 31.45 1.82
CA PRO A 105 4.37 32.88 1.97
C PRO A 105 5.25 33.71 1.06
N ALA A 106 4.72 34.83 0.56
CA ALA A 106 5.42 35.73 -0.35
C ALA A 106 6.69 36.31 0.29
N GLU A 107 6.71 36.50 1.60
CA GLU A 107 7.87 37.01 2.36
C GLU A 107 9.13 36.15 2.19
N VAL A 108 9.01 34.85 1.90
CA VAL A 108 10.17 33.97 1.66
C VAL A 108 11.00 34.45 0.46
N VAL A 109 10.33 34.91 -0.60
CA VAL A 109 10.97 35.44 -1.82
C VAL A 109 11.10 36.97 -1.73
N TRP A 110 10.07 37.64 -1.24
CA TRP A 110 10.00 39.10 -1.06
C TRP A 110 10.43 39.50 0.35
N ASN A 111 11.66 39.16 0.73
CA ASN A 111 12.23 39.61 2.00
C ASN A 111 13.02 40.91 1.86
N SER A 112 13.08 41.68 2.96
CA SER A 112 13.78 42.96 3.00
C SER A 112 15.29 42.85 2.72
N GLN A 113 15.91 41.69 3.01
CA GLN A 113 17.35 41.50 2.85
C GLN A 113 17.77 41.36 1.37
N LEU A 114 17.06 40.53 0.60
CA LEU A 114 17.26 40.29 -0.84
C LEU A 114 16.81 41.49 -1.67
N VAL A 115 15.68 42.11 -1.30
CA VAL A 115 15.10 43.18 -2.12
C VAL A 115 15.73 44.54 -1.86
N VAL A 116 16.24 44.80 -0.64
CA VAL A 116 16.72 46.12 -0.22
C VAL A 116 18.19 46.07 0.18
N ASP A 117 18.55 45.33 1.23
CA ASP A 117 19.86 45.47 1.89
C ASP A 117 21.06 45.21 0.96
N GLN A 118 20.98 44.16 0.13
CA GLN A 118 22.04 43.81 -0.82
C GLN A 118 22.24 44.87 -1.92
N ARG A 119 21.21 45.64 -2.26
CA ARG A 119 21.22 46.59 -3.39
C ARG A 119 21.66 47.99 -3.02
N VAL A 120 21.34 48.42 -1.81
CA VAL A 120 21.75 49.72 -1.28
C VAL A 120 23.02 49.65 -0.46
N HIS A 121 23.66 48.46 -0.37
CA HIS A 121 24.84 48.23 0.46
C HIS A 121 24.60 48.70 1.91
N ALA A 122 23.40 48.46 2.44
CA ALA A 122 22.95 49.04 3.69
C ALA A 122 23.89 48.73 4.85
N GLU A 123 24.54 47.57 4.82
CA GLU A 123 25.48 47.12 5.85
C GLU A 123 26.71 48.03 5.99
N PHE A 124 27.34 48.44 4.88
CA PHE A 124 28.48 49.36 4.92
C PHE A 124 28.06 50.73 5.47
N PHE A 125 26.94 51.27 4.97
CA PHE A 125 26.49 52.61 5.31
C PHE A 125 25.97 52.74 6.74
N LYS A 126 25.58 51.64 7.40
CA LYS A 126 25.27 51.62 8.85
C LYS A 126 26.46 52.06 9.71
N HIS A 127 27.69 51.88 9.24
CA HIS A 127 28.90 52.27 9.96
C HIS A 127 29.39 53.68 9.62
N LEU A 128 28.90 54.27 8.53
CA LEU A 128 29.36 55.56 8.02
C LEU A 128 29.20 56.73 9.03
N PRO A 129 28.11 56.83 9.81
CA PRO A 129 28.00 57.83 10.88
C PRO A 129 29.14 57.77 11.90
N GLY A 130 29.59 56.56 12.27
CA GLY A 130 30.72 56.36 13.18
C GLY A 130 32.06 56.81 12.55
N ILE A 131 32.21 56.62 11.25
CA ILE A 131 33.38 57.10 10.51
C ILE A 131 33.39 58.64 10.48
N PHE A 132 32.26 59.28 10.23
CA PHE A 132 32.14 60.74 10.28
C PHE A 132 32.51 61.31 11.65
N THR A 133 31.97 60.77 12.74
CA THR A 133 32.30 61.24 14.09
C THR A 133 33.76 60.99 14.44
N GLY A 134 34.32 59.84 14.06
CA GLY A 134 35.74 59.53 14.24
C GLY A 134 36.66 60.53 13.53
N ILE A 135 36.38 60.84 12.26
CA ILE A 135 37.12 61.84 11.48
C ILE A 135 36.99 63.23 12.12
N GLY A 136 35.81 63.61 12.61
CA GLY A 136 35.59 64.87 13.33
C GLY A 136 36.46 64.98 14.59
N ILE A 137 36.49 63.94 15.42
CA ILE A 137 37.31 63.88 16.63
C ILE A 137 38.80 64.01 16.28
N ILE A 138 39.29 63.20 15.32
CA ILE A 138 40.68 63.23 14.85
C ILE A 138 41.05 64.63 14.34
N GLY A 139 40.16 65.27 13.58
CA GLY A 139 40.36 66.64 13.08
C GLY A 139 40.51 67.67 14.19
N THR A 140 39.69 67.56 15.24
CA THR A 140 39.74 68.47 16.39
C THR A 140 41.07 68.32 17.14
N PHE A 141 41.48 67.08 17.40
CA PHE A 141 42.76 66.79 18.07
C PHE A 141 43.96 67.26 17.24
N PHE A 142 43.94 67.00 15.93
CA PHE A 142 45.03 67.43 15.05
C PHE A 142 45.13 68.96 14.98
N GLY A 143 43.98 69.66 14.91
CA GLY A 143 43.95 71.12 14.93
C GLY A 143 44.47 71.72 16.23
N LEU A 144 44.17 71.08 17.39
CA LEU A 144 44.74 71.47 18.69
C LEU A 144 46.27 71.26 18.72
N ILE A 145 46.76 70.12 18.26
CA ILE A 145 48.20 69.80 18.21
C ILE A 145 48.95 70.84 17.35
N ASN A 146 48.43 71.17 16.17
CA ASN A 146 49.07 72.13 15.27
C ASN A 146 48.93 73.59 15.75
N GLY A 147 47.81 73.92 16.39
CA GLY A 147 47.64 75.23 17.03
C GLY A 147 48.67 75.44 18.13
N LEU A 148 48.84 74.43 19.00
CA LEU A 148 49.80 74.49 20.12
C LEU A 148 51.25 74.46 19.66
N SER A 149 51.58 73.74 18.58
CA SER A 149 52.95 73.70 18.05
C SER A 149 53.43 75.04 17.46
N ARG A 150 52.50 75.89 17.02
CA ARG A 150 52.79 77.23 16.47
C ARG A 150 52.76 78.35 17.52
N PHE A 151 52.40 78.04 18.76
CA PHE A 151 52.34 79.01 19.83
C PHE A 151 53.75 79.43 20.27
N GLN A 152 54.10 80.71 20.07
CA GLN A 152 55.38 81.28 20.46
C GLN A 152 55.25 82.07 21.76
N VAL A 153 56.12 81.78 22.73
CA VAL A 153 56.26 82.53 23.98
C VAL A 153 57.40 83.55 23.79
N SER A 154 57.09 84.84 23.85
CA SER A 154 58.05 85.93 23.66
C SER A 154 57.84 87.03 24.70
N ALA A 155 58.89 87.80 25.01
CA ALA A 155 58.80 88.97 25.88
C ALA A 155 58.04 90.15 25.24
N ASN A 156 57.89 90.14 23.91
CA ASN A 156 57.09 91.13 23.19
C ASN A 156 55.61 90.76 23.24
N ALA A 157 54.81 91.62 23.89
CA ALA A 157 53.37 91.44 24.04
C ALA A 157 52.63 91.28 22.70
N ASP A 158 53.07 91.97 21.65
CA ASP A 158 52.47 91.89 20.32
C ASP A 158 52.65 90.50 19.66
N VAL A 159 53.80 89.85 19.90
CA VAL A 159 54.11 88.51 19.37
C VAL A 159 53.25 87.44 20.07
N VAL A 160 53.07 87.56 21.39
CA VAL A 160 52.22 86.66 22.18
C VAL A 160 50.74 86.85 21.82
N ARG A 161 50.30 88.09 21.59
CA ARG A 161 48.92 88.37 21.17
C ARG A 161 48.63 87.78 19.79
N GLY A 162 49.55 87.92 18.84
CA GLY A 162 49.44 87.32 17.51
C GLY A 162 49.50 85.79 17.52
N SER A 163 50.34 85.19 18.38
CA SER A 163 50.41 83.72 18.52
C SER A 163 49.16 83.14 19.18
N LEU A 164 48.57 83.85 20.16
CA LEU A 164 47.29 83.49 20.78
C LEU A 164 46.12 83.61 19.80
N GLU A 165 46.08 84.69 19.00
CA GLU A 165 45.06 84.86 17.95
C GLU A 165 45.12 83.74 16.91
N SER A 166 46.33 83.37 16.47
CA SER A 166 46.54 82.25 15.55
C SER A 166 46.13 80.90 16.16
N LEU A 167 46.44 80.66 17.45
CA LEU A 167 46.02 79.46 18.17
C LEU A 167 44.49 79.38 18.25
N MET A 168 43.84 80.44 18.71
CA MET A 168 42.38 80.52 18.85
C MET A 168 41.69 80.30 17.50
N ARG A 169 42.21 80.89 16.41
CA ARG A 169 41.67 80.68 15.06
C ARG A 169 41.81 79.23 14.59
N THR A 170 42.99 78.62 14.75
CA THR A 170 43.26 77.23 14.31
C THR A 170 42.38 76.23 15.07
N VAL A 171 42.24 76.43 16.38
CA VAL A 171 41.38 75.59 17.23
C VAL A 171 39.91 75.78 16.85
N GLY A 172 39.47 77.03 16.64
CA GLY A 172 38.11 77.34 16.19
C GLY A 172 37.75 76.67 14.86
N GLU A 173 38.65 76.72 13.87
CA GLU A 173 38.47 76.04 12.56
C GLU A 173 38.34 74.51 12.72
N ALA A 174 39.13 73.90 13.61
CA ALA A 174 39.09 72.47 13.88
C ALA A 174 37.77 72.03 14.56
N PHE A 175 37.26 72.83 15.50
CA PHE A 175 35.94 72.61 16.11
C PHE A 175 34.81 72.72 15.07
N PHE A 176 34.91 73.65 14.11
CA PHE A 176 33.92 73.79 13.06
C PHE A 176 33.84 72.56 12.14
N ILE A 177 34.98 71.95 11.82
CA ILE A 177 35.04 70.71 11.04
C ILE A 177 34.41 69.55 11.81
N SER A 178 34.68 69.45 13.12
CA SER A 178 34.07 68.44 13.99
C SER A 178 32.55 68.61 14.08
N ALA A 179 32.06 69.84 14.26
CA ALA A 179 30.63 70.16 14.25
C ALA A 179 29.98 69.77 12.91
N THR A 180 30.67 70.03 11.79
CA THR A 180 30.20 69.65 10.45
C THR A 180 30.14 68.13 10.29
N ALA A 181 31.17 67.40 10.76
CA ALA A 181 31.21 65.95 10.70
C ALA A 181 30.11 65.29 11.54
N ILE A 182 29.87 65.77 12.76
CA ILE A 182 28.78 65.29 13.63
C ILE A 182 27.42 65.58 12.98
N THR A 183 27.23 66.78 12.43
CA THR A 183 26.00 67.16 11.73
C THR A 183 25.75 66.25 10.53
N LEU A 184 26.78 65.96 9.72
CA LEU A 184 26.73 65.02 8.61
C LEU A 184 26.38 63.60 9.09
N ALA A 185 26.99 63.13 10.19
CA ALA A 185 26.69 61.81 10.77
C ALA A 185 25.20 61.68 11.15
N ILE A 186 24.64 62.72 11.79
CA ILE A 186 23.22 62.76 12.17
C ILE A 186 22.33 62.75 10.93
N ILE A 187 22.62 63.60 9.94
CA ILE A 187 21.84 63.67 8.69
C ILE A 187 21.87 62.34 7.96
N VAL A 188 23.05 61.73 7.80
CA VAL A 188 23.23 60.44 7.13
C VAL A 188 22.47 59.34 7.85
N THR A 189 22.58 59.24 9.19
CA THR A 189 21.83 58.27 9.99
C THR A 189 20.33 58.45 9.82
N PHE A 190 19.84 59.69 9.93
CA PHE A 190 18.41 59.98 9.81
C PHE A 190 17.88 59.62 8.42
N VAL A 191 18.58 60.02 7.36
CA VAL A 191 18.20 59.72 5.97
C VAL A 191 18.28 58.21 5.71
N GLU A 192 19.34 57.53 6.14
CA GLU A 192 19.51 56.08 6.02
C GLU A 192 18.31 55.34 6.63
N LYS A 193 18.02 55.58 7.91
CA LYS A 193 16.92 54.92 8.62
C LYS A 193 15.56 55.23 8.03
N LEU A 194 15.32 56.50 7.66
CA LEU A 194 14.06 56.92 7.08
C LEU A 194 13.82 56.26 5.71
N VAL A 195 14.84 56.17 4.86
CA VAL A 195 14.74 55.55 3.54
C VAL A 195 14.60 54.03 3.63
N LEU A 196 15.42 53.35 4.45
CA LEU A 196 15.33 51.90 4.66
C LEU A 196 13.96 51.49 5.22
N THR A 197 13.47 52.19 6.26
CA THR A 197 12.15 51.90 6.84
C THR A 197 11.03 52.05 5.81
N ARG A 198 11.13 53.03 4.90
CA ARG A 198 10.15 53.20 3.81
C ARG A 198 10.25 52.10 2.76
N LEU A 199 11.45 51.62 2.46
CA LEU A 199 11.66 50.53 1.52
C LEU A 199 11.13 49.21 2.09
N TYR A 200 11.46 48.86 3.32
CA TYR A 200 10.96 47.66 4.00
C TYR A 200 9.43 47.63 4.01
N ARG A 201 8.78 48.72 4.44
CA ARG A 201 7.31 48.82 4.39
C ARG A 201 6.71 48.60 3.01
N LYS A 202 7.40 48.98 1.93
CA LYS A 202 6.93 48.74 0.55
C LYS A 202 7.09 47.29 0.15
N VAL A 203 8.19 46.65 0.52
CA VAL A 203 8.40 45.22 0.29
C VAL A 203 7.35 44.41 1.03
N ASP A 204 7.14 44.69 2.31
CA ASP A 204 6.12 44.03 3.14
C ASP A 204 4.71 44.25 2.56
N ALA A 205 4.41 45.45 2.07
CA ALA A 205 3.12 45.73 1.42
C ALA A 205 2.93 44.95 0.12
N ILE A 206 3.99 44.76 -0.68
CA ILE A 206 3.95 43.92 -1.88
C ILE A 206 3.74 42.46 -1.49
N ALA A 207 4.52 41.94 -0.54
CA ALA A 207 4.38 40.57 -0.03
C ALA A 207 2.96 40.32 0.50
N ALA A 208 2.44 41.21 1.34
CA ALA A 208 1.08 41.12 1.87
C ALA A 208 0.00 41.23 0.78
N SER A 209 0.22 42.02 -0.27
CA SER A 209 -0.69 42.09 -1.42
C SER A 209 -0.72 40.77 -2.19
N LEU A 210 0.44 40.14 -2.37
CA LEU A 210 0.57 38.83 -3.01
C LEU A 210 -0.08 37.72 -2.17
N ASP A 211 0.20 37.66 -0.87
CA ASP A 211 -0.38 36.66 0.04
C ASP A 211 -1.90 36.78 0.19
N ARG A 212 -2.44 38.01 0.12
CA ARG A 212 -3.90 38.22 0.10
C ARG A 212 -4.57 37.64 -1.15
N ARG A 213 -3.85 37.58 -2.28
CA ARG A 213 -4.37 37.06 -3.56
C ARG A 213 -4.17 35.56 -3.67
N PHE A 214 -2.98 35.11 -3.27
CA PHE A 214 -2.54 33.73 -3.30
C PHE A 214 -2.36 33.29 -1.87
N GLN A 215 -3.45 32.83 -1.25
CA GLN A 215 -3.35 32.27 0.10
C GLN A 215 -2.31 31.15 0.06
N ALA A 216 -1.30 31.26 0.91
CA ALA A 216 -0.36 30.17 1.11
C ALA A 216 -1.16 28.98 1.61
N ALA A 217 -1.17 27.90 0.83
CA ALA A 217 -1.74 26.66 1.28
C ALA A 217 -0.85 26.16 2.41
N VAL A 218 -1.34 26.36 3.64
CA VAL A 218 -0.71 25.84 4.85
C VAL A 218 -0.56 24.33 4.65
N ALA A 219 0.59 23.76 5.04
CA ALA A 219 0.85 22.32 4.92
C ALA A 219 -0.31 21.47 5.48
N GLU A 220 -0.98 21.98 6.52
CA GLU A 220 -2.20 21.43 7.12
C GLU A 220 -3.34 21.25 6.12
N LYS A 221 -3.56 22.20 5.20
CA LYS A 221 -4.58 22.10 4.17
C LYS A 221 -4.20 21.11 3.06
N PHE A 222 -2.92 20.95 2.76
CA PHE A 222 -2.47 19.86 1.90
C PHE A 222 -2.67 18.49 2.56
N LEU A 223 -2.40 18.38 3.87
CA LEU A 223 -2.73 17.18 4.63
C LEU A 223 -4.25 16.93 4.62
N GLU A 224 -5.06 17.95 4.87
CA GLU A 224 -6.52 17.85 4.83
C GLU A 224 -7.03 17.42 3.45
N LEU A 225 -6.52 18.04 2.37
CA LEU A 225 -6.88 17.67 0.99
C LEU A 225 -6.43 16.24 0.67
N THR A 226 -5.25 15.84 1.13
CA THR A 226 -4.75 14.47 0.96
C THR A 226 -5.64 13.49 1.71
N VAL A 227 -6.03 13.81 2.95
CA VAL A 227 -6.96 13.00 3.74
C VAL A 227 -8.31 12.89 3.03
N ALA A 228 -8.87 13.99 2.55
CA ALA A 228 -10.13 14.01 1.80
C ALA A 228 -10.05 13.16 0.52
N HIS A 229 -8.99 13.32 -0.29
CA HIS A 229 -8.78 12.50 -1.48
C HIS A 229 -8.53 11.02 -1.14
N THR A 230 -7.90 10.71 -0.01
CA THR A 230 -7.76 9.31 0.44
C THR A 230 -9.07 8.72 0.95
N GLU A 231 -9.93 9.51 1.57
CA GLU A 231 -11.27 9.08 2.01
C GLU A 231 -12.20 8.87 0.82
N GLU A 232 -12.14 9.77 -0.17
CA GLU A 232 -12.87 9.65 -1.43
C GLU A 232 -12.36 8.44 -2.23
N ALA A 233 -11.04 8.25 -2.34
CA ALA A 233 -10.45 7.07 -2.96
C ALA A 233 -10.84 5.79 -2.21
N ALA A 234 -10.87 5.78 -0.87
CA ALA A 234 -11.33 4.63 -0.08
C ALA A 234 -12.82 4.34 -0.32
N THR A 235 -13.64 5.38 -0.51
CA THR A 235 -15.06 5.26 -0.84
C THR A 235 -15.26 4.73 -2.27
N GLN A 236 -14.50 5.23 -3.24
CA GLN A 236 -14.46 4.70 -4.60
C GLN A 236 -13.96 3.26 -4.63
N LEU A 237 -12.98 2.88 -3.79
CA LEU A 237 -12.50 1.51 -3.70
C LEU A 237 -13.58 0.57 -3.11
N LYS A 238 -14.38 1.06 -2.15
CA LYS A 238 -15.56 0.33 -1.66
C LYS A 238 -16.63 0.19 -2.74
N HIS A 239 -16.87 1.24 -3.54
CA HIS A 239 -17.81 1.19 -4.67
C HIS A 239 -17.34 0.23 -5.75
N LEU A 240 -16.08 0.35 -6.18
CA LEU A 240 -15.43 -0.54 -7.12
C LEU A 240 -15.51 -1.98 -6.61
N LYS A 241 -15.18 -2.24 -5.34
CA LYS A 241 -15.36 -3.57 -4.74
C LYS A 241 -16.82 -4.04 -4.83
N GLY A 242 -17.78 -3.15 -4.58
CA GLY A 242 -19.21 -3.42 -4.69
C GLY A 242 -19.66 -3.76 -6.11
N GLU A 243 -19.22 -2.98 -7.10
CA GLU A 243 -19.50 -3.21 -8.53
C GLU A 243 -18.78 -4.45 -9.06
N LEU A 244 -17.52 -4.65 -8.69
CA LEU A 244 -16.75 -5.86 -9.04
C LEU A 244 -17.43 -7.10 -8.45
N LEU A 245 -17.91 -7.04 -7.20
CA LEU A 245 -18.69 -8.13 -6.60
C LEU A 245 -20.05 -8.32 -7.27
N LYS A 246 -20.71 -7.22 -7.67
CA LYS A 246 -22.00 -7.24 -8.36
C LYS A 246 -21.89 -7.80 -9.77
N ASP A 247 -20.76 -7.63 -10.45
CA ASP A 247 -20.55 -8.09 -11.83
C ASP A 247 -19.86 -9.46 -11.89
N LEU A 248 -18.90 -9.77 -11.00
CA LEU A 248 -18.29 -11.10 -10.93
C LEU A 248 -19.24 -12.17 -10.41
N ARG A 249 -20.13 -11.85 -9.47
CA ARG A 249 -21.08 -12.84 -8.93
C ARG A 249 -22.01 -13.42 -10.01
N PRO A 250 -22.69 -12.63 -10.87
CA PRO A 250 -23.50 -13.15 -11.95
C PRO A 250 -22.64 -13.79 -13.05
N ILE A 251 -21.42 -13.32 -13.35
CA ILE A 251 -20.54 -14.00 -14.32
C ILE A 251 -20.11 -15.37 -13.80
N LEU A 252 -19.75 -15.49 -12.52
CA LEU A 252 -19.39 -16.77 -11.90
C LEU A 252 -20.60 -17.70 -11.79
N GLN A 253 -21.80 -17.16 -11.51
CA GLN A 253 -23.05 -17.92 -11.56
C GLN A 253 -23.37 -18.36 -12.99
N GLU A 254 -23.32 -17.48 -13.98
CA GLU A 254 -23.56 -17.81 -15.40
C GLU A 254 -22.53 -18.81 -15.92
N LEU A 255 -21.25 -18.70 -15.53
CA LEU A 255 -20.22 -19.67 -15.89
C LEU A 255 -20.49 -21.02 -15.23
N THR A 256 -20.91 -21.04 -13.97
CA THR A 256 -21.27 -22.28 -13.25
C THR A 256 -22.54 -22.90 -13.83
N ASP A 257 -23.53 -22.10 -14.18
CA ASP A 257 -24.79 -22.52 -14.77
C ASP A 257 -24.56 -23.02 -16.20
N LYS A 258 -23.78 -22.32 -17.04
CA LYS A 258 -23.36 -22.82 -18.36
C LYS A 258 -22.50 -24.07 -18.24
N HIS A 259 -21.64 -24.18 -17.24
CA HIS A 259 -20.83 -25.37 -17.03
C HIS A 259 -21.71 -26.56 -16.64
N ASN A 260 -22.67 -26.36 -15.73
CA ASN A 260 -23.67 -27.36 -15.35
C ASN A 260 -24.59 -27.73 -16.50
N GLU A 261 -25.05 -26.77 -17.31
CA GLU A 261 -25.90 -27.01 -18.47
C GLU A 261 -25.12 -27.76 -19.58
N THR A 262 -23.84 -27.44 -19.77
CA THR A 262 -22.96 -28.17 -20.70
C THR A 262 -22.66 -29.58 -20.20
N LEU A 263 -22.44 -29.76 -18.89
CA LEU A 263 -22.29 -31.07 -18.25
C LEU A 263 -23.58 -31.88 -18.35
N GLU A 264 -24.73 -31.28 -18.06
CA GLU A 264 -26.04 -31.90 -18.20
C GLU A 264 -26.31 -32.28 -19.65
N ARG A 265 -25.97 -31.41 -20.62
CA ARG A 265 -26.11 -31.70 -22.05
C ARG A 265 -25.19 -32.85 -22.47
N LEU A 266 -23.92 -32.87 -22.05
CA LEU A 266 -22.98 -33.96 -22.33
C LEU A 266 -23.44 -35.29 -21.71
N VAL A 267 -23.92 -35.26 -20.46
CA VAL A 267 -24.46 -36.45 -19.78
C VAL A 267 -25.73 -36.93 -20.46
N LYS A 268 -26.65 -36.02 -20.81
CA LYS A 268 -27.93 -36.36 -21.46
C LYS A 268 -27.70 -36.87 -22.88
N GLU A 269 -26.75 -36.31 -23.61
CA GLU A 269 -26.33 -36.78 -24.93
C GLU A 269 -25.68 -38.16 -24.81
N ALA A 270 -24.69 -38.35 -23.92
CA ALA A 270 -24.08 -39.66 -23.66
C ALA A 270 -25.10 -40.73 -23.22
N THR A 271 -26.04 -40.36 -22.34
CA THR A 271 -27.10 -41.28 -21.88
C THR A 271 -28.06 -41.60 -23.01
N ARG A 272 -28.40 -40.63 -23.86
CA ARG A 272 -29.25 -40.84 -25.04
C ARG A 272 -28.56 -41.75 -26.07
N THR A 273 -27.28 -41.54 -26.38
CA THR A 273 -26.53 -42.44 -27.27
C THR A 273 -26.44 -43.84 -26.67
N HIS A 274 -26.28 -43.96 -25.35
CA HIS A 274 -26.26 -45.25 -24.66
C HIS A 274 -27.63 -45.94 -24.70
N ILE A 275 -28.74 -45.21 -24.49
CA ILE A 275 -30.11 -45.75 -24.58
C ILE A 275 -30.43 -46.16 -26.01
N GLU A 276 -30.10 -45.34 -27.02
CA GLU A 276 -30.31 -45.67 -28.43
C GLU A 276 -29.48 -46.89 -28.86
N ALA A 277 -28.24 -47.00 -28.40
CA ALA A 277 -27.41 -48.19 -28.61
C ALA A 277 -27.98 -49.43 -27.91
N THR A 278 -28.53 -49.28 -26.70
CA THR A 278 -29.13 -50.40 -25.94
C THR A 278 -30.47 -50.85 -26.52
N GLN A 279 -31.29 -49.91 -27.03
CA GLN A 279 -32.55 -50.22 -27.72
C GLN A 279 -32.30 -50.91 -29.06
N LYS A 280 -31.39 -50.39 -29.89
CA LYS A 280 -30.96 -51.10 -31.11
C LYS A 280 -30.40 -52.48 -30.79
N ASN A 281 -29.65 -52.62 -29.70
CA ASN A 281 -29.15 -53.90 -29.24
C ASN A 281 -30.29 -54.85 -28.85
N ASN A 282 -31.32 -54.39 -28.14
CA ASN A 282 -32.48 -55.23 -27.80
C ASN A 282 -33.33 -55.61 -29.02
N GLU A 283 -33.48 -54.73 -30.01
CA GLU A 283 -34.13 -55.06 -31.28
C GLU A 283 -33.31 -56.06 -32.11
N LEU A 284 -31.99 -55.89 -32.18
CA LEU A 284 -31.08 -56.84 -32.85
C LEU A 284 -31.01 -58.17 -32.11
N LEU A 285 -30.96 -58.20 -30.77
CA LEU A 285 -31.05 -59.42 -29.97
C LEU A 285 -32.42 -60.08 -30.14
N GLY A 286 -33.51 -59.31 -30.12
CA GLY A 286 -34.86 -59.84 -30.29
C GLY A 286 -35.05 -60.49 -31.66
N THR A 287 -34.58 -59.83 -32.73
CA THR A 287 -34.63 -60.39 -34.10
C THR A 287 -33.64 -61.52 -34.31
N THR A 288 -32.45 -61.46 -33.72
CA THR A 288 -31.43 -62.53 -33.82
C THR A 288 -31.84 -63.76 -33.02
N ILE A 289 -32.36 -63.60 -31.81
CA ILE A 289 -32.90 -64.70 -30.99
C ILE A 289 -34.16 -65.27 -31.65
N SER A 290 -35.06 -64.44 -32.16
CA SER A 290 -36.28 -64.93 -32.84
C SER A 290 -35.91 -65.71 -34.11
N ASN A 291 -35.03 -65.19 -34.96
CA ASN A 291 -34.53 -65.92 -36.13
C ASN A 291 -33.70 -67.16 -35.75
N ALA A 292 -32.90 -67.11 -34.68
CA ALA A 292 -32.14 -68.27 -34.19
C ALA A 292 -33.07 -69.34 -33.64
N ILE A 293 -34.11 -69.01 -32.88
CA ILE A 293 -35.09 -69.96 -32.37
C ILE A 293 -35.89 -70.56 -33.53
N THR A 294 -36.40 -69.73 -34.45
CA THR A 294 -37.14 -70.24 -35.62
C THR A 294 -36.26 -71.12 -36.49
N LYS A 295 -35.02 -70.75 -36.78
CA LYS A 295 -34.15 -71.53 -37.68
C LYS A 295 -33.49 -72.74 -37.01
N THR A 296 -33.23 -72.68 -35.70
CA THR A 296 -32.58 -73.76 -34.92
C THR A 296 -33.56 -74.81 -34.45
N PHE A 297 -34.82 -74.45 -34.14
CA PHE A 297 -35.82 -75.42 -33.68
C PHE A 297 -36.69 -75.97 -34.80
N THR A 298 -36.95 -75.23 -35.89
CA THR A 298 -37.84 -75.71 -36.97
C THR A 298 -37.28 -76.96 -37.66
N GLY A 299 -36.01 -76.97 -38.06
CA GLY A 299 -35.40 -78.13 -38.74
C GLY A 299 -35.46 -79.42 -37.91
N PRO A 300 -34.93 -79.44 -36.67
CA PRO A 300 -34.99 -80.62 -35.81
C PRO A 300 -36.42 -81.04 -35.43
N LEU A 301 -37.36 -80.11 -35.26
CA LEU A 301 -38.78 -80.43 -34.99
C LEU A 301 -39.46 -81.06 -36.22
N GLU A 302 -39.11 -80.62 -37.42
CA GLU A 302 -39.62 -81.17 -38.68
C GLU A 302 -39.03 -82.57 -38.94
N ASP A 303 -37.75 -82.76 -38.62
CA ASP A 303 -37.08 -84.07 -38.64
C ASP A 303 -37.70 -85.03 -37.61
N ILE A 304 -38.01 -84.57 -36.39
CA ILE A 304 -38.73 -85.35 -35.37
C ILE A 304 -40.15 -85.72 -35.84
N LYS A 305 -40.86 -84.79 -36.50
CA LYS A 305 -42.20 -85.04 -37.08
C LYS A 305 -42.17 -86.08 -38.19
N GLY A 306 -41.12 -86.09 -39.02
CA GLY A 306 -40.88 -87.14 -40.02
C GLY A 306 -40.61 -88.51 -39.39
N VAL A 307 -39.82 -88.54 -38.31
CA VAL A 307 -39.43 -89.76 -37.60
C VAL A 307 -40.58 -90.37 -36.79
N VAL A 308 -41.44 -89.58 -36.14
CA VAL A 308 -42.63 -90.09 -35.43
C VAL A 308 -43.64 -90.74 -36.38
N LYS A 309 -43.68 -90.29 -37.65
CA LYS A 309 -44.52 -90.90 -38.69
C LYS A 309 -43.94 -92.23 -39.23
N GLN A 310 -42.62 -92.43 -39.14
CA GLN A 310 -41.90 -93.61 -39.64
C GLN A 310 -41.58 -94.65 -38.54
N ALA A 311 -41.43 -94.24 -37.28
CA ALA A 311 -41.03 -95.07 -36.14
C ALA A 311 -42.18 -95.91 -35.52
N SER A 312 -43.32 -96.02 -36.21
CA SER A 312 -44.45 -96.86 -35.82
C SER A 312 -44.21 -98.37 -36.04
N SER A 313 -43.04 -98.78 -36.57
CA SER A 313 -42.73 -100.20 -36.77
C SER A 313 -41.23 -100.46 -36.63
N ASP A 314 -40.85 -100.90 -35.42
CA ASP A 314 -39.68 -101.70 -35.05
C ASP A 314 -38.29 -101.28 -35.57
N GLN A 315 -37.58 -100.40 -34.83
CA GLN A 315 -36.10 -100.36 -34.73
C GLN A 315 -35.60 -99.29 -33.71
N SER A 316 -35.37 -99.70 -32.46
CA SER A 316 -34.92 -98.83 -31.35
C SER A 316 -33.45 -98.39 -31.43
N ALA A 317 -32.61 -99.07 -32.21
CA ALA A 317 -31.18 -98.74 -32.34
C ALA A 317 -30.90 -97.52 -33.24
N ALA A 318 -31.73 -97.27 -34.25
CA ALA A 318 -31.59 -96.12 -35.15
C ALA A 318 -31.97 -94.79 -34.46
N ALA A 319 -32.95 -94.83 -33.56
CA ALA A 319 -33.40 -93.67 -32.80
C ALA A 319 -32.33 -93.14 -31.83
N VAL A 320 -31.55 -94.01 -31.19
CA VAL A 320 -30.49 -93.62 -30.23
C VAL A 320 -29.31 -92.95 -30.95
N LYS A 321 -28.84 -93.51 -32.07
CA LYS A 321 -27.74 -92.92 -32.85
C LYS A 321 -28.13 -91.55 -33.43
N MET A 322 -29.38 -91.40 -33.87
CA MET A 322 -29.88 -90.15 -34.43
C MET A 322 -30.14 -89.09 -33.34
N LEU A 323 -30.57 -89.47 -32.13
CA LEU A 323 -30.62 -88.58 -30.96
C LEU A 323 -29.22 -88.08 -30.58
N GLN A 324 -28.21 -88.94 -30.70
CA GLN A 324 -26.83 -88.57 -30.44
C GLN A 324 -26.32 -87.55 -31.48
N ASP A 325 -26.68 -87.71 -32.76
CA ASP A 325 -26.36 -86.74 -33.83
C ASP A 325 -27.13 -85.42 -33.67
N VAL A 326 -28.39 -85.45 -33.24
CA VAL A 326 -29.17 -84.24 -32.92
C VAL A 326 -28.58 -83.51 -31.72
N MET A 327 -28.14 -84.22 -30.67
CA MET A 327 -27.47 -83.64 -29.51
C MET A 327 -26.08 -83.07 -29.85
N ALA A 328 -25.33 -83.74 -30.73
CA ALA A 328 -24.06 -83.22 -31.23
C ALA A 328 -24.26 -81.95 -32.08
N SER A 329 -25.22 -81.95 -33.02
CA SER A 329 -25.59 -80.78 -33.83
C SER A 329 -26.11 -79.62 -32.96
N PHE A 330 -26.88 -79.93 -31.91
CA PHE A 330 -27.39 -78.95 -30.95
C PHE A 330 -26.26 -78.34 -30.11
N SER A 331 -25.32 -79.16 -29.61
CA SER A 331 -24.15 -78.69 -28.86
C SER A 331 -23.21 -77.85 -29.72
N GLN A 332 -22.96 -78.26 -30.97
CA GLN A 332 -22.16 -77.50 -31.94
C GLN A 332 -22.80 -76.12 -32.24
N LYS A 333 -24.12 -76.06 -32.47
CA LYS A 333 -24.83 -74.79 -32.72
C LYS A 333 -24.95 -73.90 -31.49
N LEU A 334 -25.11 -74.48 -30.29
CA LEU A 334 -25.01 -73.73 -29.04
C LEU A 334 -23.61 -73.13 -28.86
N SER A 335 -22.56 -73.90 -29.14
CA SER A 335 -21.17 -73.41 -29.10
C SER A 335 -20.94 -72.29 -30.12
N ASP A 336 -21.49 -72.38 -31.32
CA ASP A 336 -21.39 -71.35 -32.36
C ASP A 336 -22.15 -70.06 -32.02
N LEU A 337 -23.35 -70.19 -31.41
CA LEU A 337 -24.13 -69.04 -30.95
C LEU A 337 -23.43 -68.29 -29.81
N PHE A 338 -22.87 -69.01 -28.84
CA PHE A 338 -22.10 -68.39 -27.76
C PHE A 338 -20.73 -67.87 -28.23
N GLY A 339 -20.07 -68.55 -29.16
CA GLY A 339 -18.79 -68.12 -29.74
C GLY A 339 -18.92 -66.80 -30.49
N ASN A 340 -19.91 -66.67 -31.38
CA ASN A 340 -20.15 -65.44 -32.13
C ASN A 340 -20.66 -64.28 -31.24
N GLN A 341 -21.43 -64.58 -30.18
CA GLN A 341 -21.93 -63.54 -29.26
C GLN A 341 -20.85 -63.02 -28.28
N ILE A 342 -19.94 -63.89 -27.83
CA ILE A 342 -18.77 -63.45 -27.04
C ILE A 342 -17.85 -62.56 -27.88
N THR A 343 -17.71 -62.85 -29.17
CA THR A 343 -16.91 -62.03 -30.09
C THR A 343 -17.51 -60.63 -30.25
N GLY A 344 -18.84 -60.51 -30.37
CA GLY A 344 -19.55 -59.22 -30.43
C GLY A 344 -19.48 -58.42 -29.12
N ILE A 345 -19.52 -59.07 -27.95
CA ILE A 345 -19.32 -58.40 -26.66
C ILE A 345 -17.87 -57.92 -26.51
N ASN A 346 -16.89 -58.68 -27.00
CA ASN A 346 -15.50 -58.28 -26.96
C ASN A 346 -15.22 -57.09 -27.91
N GLU A 347 -15.82 -57.06 -29.09
CA GLU A 347 -15.74 -55.93 -30.03
C GLU A 347 -16.42 -54.67 -29.45
N LEU A 348 -17.54 -54.82 -28.73
CA LEU A 348 -18.20 -53.72 -28.03
C LEU A 348 -17.36 -53.19 -26.86
N ASN A 349 -16.75 -54.05 -26.05
CA ASN A 349 -15.83 -53.63 -25.00
C ASN A 349 -14.60 -52.93 -25.59
N GLN A 350 -14.12 -53.38 -26.75
CA GLN A 350 -13.01 -52.75 -27.45
C GLN A 350 -13.40 -51.36 -27.99
N ARG A 351 -14.59 -51.20 -28.59
CA ARG A 351 -15.11 -49.89 -29.03
C ARG A 351 -15.41 -48.95 -27.85
N ALA A 352 -15.92 -49.46 -26.74
CA ALA A 352 -16.14 -48.66 -25.53
C ALA A 352 -14.80 -48.17 -24.94
N ALA A 353 -13.78 -49.03 -24.90
CA ALA A 353 -12.42 -48.66 -24.51
C ALA A 353 -11.81 -47.63 -25.48
N GLN A 354 -12.01 -47.79 -26.79
CA GLN A 354 -11.57 -46.84 -27.82
C GLN A 354 -12.23 -45.47 -27.64
N THR A 355 -13.54 -45.44 -27.38
CA THR A 355 -14.29 -44.19 -27.17
C THR A 355 -13.86 -43.49 -25.88
N MET A 356 -13.56 -44.24 -24.82
CA MET A 356 -12.95 -43.71 -23.60
C MET A 356 -11.54 -43.18 -23.85
N GLN A 357 -10.73 -43.86 -24.67
CA GLN A 357 -9.42 -43.36 -25.11
C GLN A 357 -9.55 -42.05 -25.90
N ASP A 358 -10.52 -41.94 -26.80
CA ASP A 358 -10.78 -40.70 -27.55
C ASP A 358 -11.20 -39.55 -26.63
N ALA A 359 -12.04 -39.81 -25.62
CA ALA A 359 -12.41 -38.81 -24.62
C ALA A 359 -11.20 -38.35 -23.78
N VAL A 360 -10.31 -39.27 -23.41
CA VAL A 360 -9.06 -38.96 -22.69
C VAL A 360 -8.08 -38.21 -23.59
N MET A 361 -7.98 -38.53 -24.87
CA MET A 361 -7.16 -37.78 -25.83
C MET A 361 -7.65 -36.35 -25.99
N LYS A 362 -8.97 -36.13 -26.12
CA LYS A 362 -9.52 -34.76 -26.18
C LYS A 362 -9.33 -33.97 -24.89
N LEU A 363 -9.37 -34.63 -23.73
CA LEU A 363 -9.00 -34.01 -22.46
C LEU A 363 -7.52 -33.62 -22.43
N ASN A 364 -6.62 -34.48 -22.92
CA ASN A 364 -5.20 -34.16 -23.05
C ASN A 364 -4.95 -33.01 -24.05
N GLU A 365 -5.66 -32.96 -25.18
CA GLU A 365 -5.59 -31.81 -26.10
C GLU A 365 -6.01 -30.50 -25.43
N LEU A 366 -7.06 -30.52 -24.60
CA LEU A 366 -7.51 -29.35 -23.86
C LEU A 366 -6.44 -28.86 -22.86
N VAL A 367 -5.76 -29.80 -22.19
CA VAL A 367 -4.67 -29.49 -21.25
C VAL A 367 -3.44 -28.94 -21.98
N VAL A 368 -3.08 -29.49 -23.15
CA VAL A 368 -1.99 -28.97 -23.99
C VAL A 368 -2.31 -27.57 -24.50
N ALA A 369 -3.54 -27.32 -24.95
CA ALA A 369 -3.98 -25.99 -25.39
C ALA A 369 -3.92 -24.95 -24.25
N LEU A 370 -4.26 -25.35 -23.02
CA LEU A 370 -4.11 -24.51 -21.83
C LEU A 370 -2.63 -24.22 -21.49
N GLN A 371 -1.76 -25.23 -21.62
CA GLN A 371 -0.32 -25.06 -21.40
C GLN A 371 0.33 -24.14 -22.44
N ASP A 372 -0.08 -24.25 -23.72
CA ASP A 372 0.40 -23.40 -24.81
C ASP A 372 -0.09 -21.95 -24.66
N ALA A 373 -1.34 -21.74 -24.22
CA ALA A 373 -1.85 -20.41 -23.88
C ALA A 373 -1.07 -19.77 -22.71
N GLY A 374 -0.73 -20.56 -21.68
CA GLY A 374 0.11 -20.12 -20.56
C GLY A 374 1.54 -19.75 -21.00
N LYS A 375 2.15 -20.56 -21.87
CA LYS A 375 3.49 -20.32 -22.41
C LYS A 375 3.54 -19.06 -23.27
N LYS A 376 2.56 -18.86 -24.17
CA LYS A 376 2.46 -17.67 -25.02
C LYS A 376 2.28 -16.38 -24.21
N SER A 377 1.56 -16.45 -23.09
CA SER A 377 1.45 -15.32 -22.15
C SER A 377 2.78 -15.01 -21.46
N SER A 378 3.53 -16.05 -21.05
CA SER A 378 4.87 -15.91 -20.43
C SER A 378 5.90 -15.36 -21.41
N ASP A 379 5.92 -15.82 -22.66
CA ASP A 379 6.85 -15.34 -23.69
C ASP A 379 6.60 -13.86 -24.02
N SER A 380 5.33 -13.45 -24.09
CA SER A 380 4.97 -12.03 -24.28
C SER A 380 5.39 -11.14 -23.11
N MET A 381 5.34 -11.64 -21.88
CA MET A 381 5.84 -10.94 -20.69
C MET A 381 7.36 -10.81 -20.73
N ALA A 382 8.07 -11.86 -21.14
CA ALA A 382 9.54 -11.87 -21.26
C ALA A 382 10.01 -10.88 -22.34
N GLU A 383 9.34 -10.84 -23.49
CA GLU A 383 9.63 -9.90 -24.59
C GLU A 383 9.47 -8.43 -24.15
N ARG A 384 8.38 -8.11 -23.44
CA ARG A 384 8.18 -6.77 -22.88
C ARG A 384 9.21 -6.38 -21.83
N MET A 385 9.66 -7.36 -21.04
CA MET A 385 10.70 -7.13 -20.03
C MET A 385 12.08 -6.93 -20.67
N ALA A 386 12.39 -7.66 -21.75
CA ALA A 386 13.60 -7.45 -22.55
C ALA A 386 13.62 -6.06 -23.21
N GLU A 387 12.49 -5.64 -23.80
CA GLU A 387 12.37 -4.31 -24.41
C GLU A 387 12.50 -3.18 -23.37
N ALA A 388 12.02 -3.40 -22.14
CA ALA A 388 12.18 -2.46 -21.04
C ALA A 388 13.64 -2.36 -20.57
N ILE A 389 14.37 -3.48 -20.52
CA ILE A 389 15.79 -3.51 -20.16
C ILE A 389 16.63 -2.79 -21.23
N GLU A 390 16.38 -3.03 -22.51
CA GLU A 390 17.08 -2.35 -23.62
C GLU A 390 16.86 -0.84 -23.59
N LYS A 391 15.63 -0.38 -23.36
CA LYS A 391 15.33 1.06 -23.17
C LYS A 391 15.99 1.64 -21.92
N MET A 392 16.20 0.83 -20.88
CA MET A 392 16.89 1.25 -19.66
C MET A 392 18.40 1.36 -19.87
N GLU A 393 18.99 0.45 -20.65
CA GLU A 393 20.42 0.47 -21.03
C GLU A 393 20.73 1.69 -21.90
N GLN A 394 19.91 1.98 -22.91
CA GLN A 394 20.02 3.19 -23.73
C GLN A 394 19.94 4.48 -22.89
N ARG A 395 19.06 4.51 -21.88
CA ARG A 395 18.99 5.64 -20.93
C ARG A 395 20.23 5.74 -20.05
N GLN A 396 20.76 4.61 -19.58
CA GLN A 396 21.95 4.58 -18.72
C GLN A 396 23.20 5.07 -19.48
N GLU A 397 23.33 4.72 -20.77
CA GLU A 397 24.42 5.21 -21.63
C GLU A 397 24.35 6.73 -21.82
N SER A 398 23.16 7.28 -22.09
CA SER A 398 22.95 8.74 -22.18
C SER A 398 23.24 9.47 -20.87
N ILE A 399 22.90 8.86 -19.72
CA ILE A 399 23.24 9.40 -18.39
C ILE A 399 24.75 9.41 -18.18
N ASN A 400 25.46 8.36 -18.56
CA ASN A 400 26.91 8.28 -18.44
C ASN A 400 27.61 9.33 -19.33
N GLU A 401 27.13 9.55 -20.54
CA GLU A 401 27.67 10.56 -21.45
C GLU A 401 27.49 11.99 -20.90
N ARG A 402 26.30 12.33 -20.42
CA ARG A 402 26.03 13.61 -19.74
C ARG A 402 26.85 13.79 -18.47
N THR A 403 27.07 12.71 -17.71
CA THR A 403 27.90 12.75 -16.50
C THR A 403 29.36 13.03 -16.85
N ARG A 404 29.87 12.45 -17.94
CA ARG A 404 31.22 12.70 -18.43
C ARG A 404 31.41 14.15 -18.88
N GLU A 405 30.42 14.69 -19.60
CA GLU A 405 30.40 16.09 -20.05
C GLU A 405 30.37 17.07 -18.86
N PHE A 406 29.60 16.76 -17.82
CA PHE A 406 29.55 17.55 -16.59
C PHE A 406 30.89 17.53 -15.83
N VAL A 407 31.56 16.38 -15.74
CA VAL A 407 32.89 16.27 -15.10
C VAL A 407 33.96 17.05 -15.86
N GLU A 408 33.93 17.02 -17.20
CA GLU A 408 34.79 17.87 -18.05
C GLU A 408 34.58 19.36 -17.76
N GLN A 409 33.32 19.81 -17.64
CA GLN A 409 33.01 21.21 -17.30
C GLN A 409 33.50 21.61 -15.91
N ILE A 410 33.38 20.73 -14.91
CA ILE A 410 33.93 20.97 -13.57
C ILE A 410 35.45 21.08 -13.64
N LYS A 411 36.12 20.19 -14.36
CA LYS A 411 37.58 20.20 -14.50
C LYS A 411 38.06 21.49 -15.17
N ALA A 412 37.36 21.97 -16.20
CA ALA A 412 37.64 23.25 -16.85
C ALA A 412 37.46 24.44 -15.89
N LEU A 413 36.37 24.46 -15.12
CA LEU A 413 36.09 25.53 -14.14
C LEU A 413 37.14 25.58 -13.03
N VAL A 414 37.53 24.43 -12.48
CA VAL A 414 38.58 24.33 -11.46
C VAL A 414 39.93 24.79 -12.00
N THR A 415 40.30 24.40 -13.23
CA THR A 415 41.56 24.82 -13.85
C THR A 415 41.60 26.34 -14.04
N SER A 416 40.51 26.93 -14.54
CA SER A 416 40.39 28.38 -14.71
C SER A 416 40.49 29.12 -13.36
N SER A 417 39.80 28.62 -12.33
CA SER A 417 39.80 29.23 -11.00
C SER A 417 41.17 29.14 -10.33
N GLN A 418 41.91 28.04 -10.51
CA GLN A 418 43.25 27.84 -9.98
C GLN A 418 44.25 28.83 -10.61
N THR A 419 44.18 29.04 -11.93
CA THR A 419 45.04 29.98 -12.66
C THR A 419 44.78 31.42 -12.24
N GLU A 420 43.50 31.85 -12.17
CA GLU A 420 43.14 33.22 -11.77
C GLU A 420 43.55 33.51 -10.31
N THR A 421 43.42 32.52 -9.43
CA THR A 421 43.83 32.65 -8.02
C THR A 421 45.35 32.78 -7.89
N SER A 422 46.11 32.02 -8.68
CA SER A 422 47.59 32.09 -8.69
C SER A 422 48.09 33.47 -9.16
N GLU A 423 47.50 34.02 -10.22
CA GLU A 423 47.83 35.37 -10.72
C GLU A 423 47.53 36.45 -9.68
N LYS A 424 46.33 36.41 -9.06
CA LYS A 424 45.97 37.37 -8.00
C LYS A 424 46.85 37.23 -6.76
N MET A 425 47.22 36.00 -6.39
CA MET A 425 48.10 35.76 -5.25
C MET A 425 49.51 36.30 -5.51
N GLN A 426 50.05 36.10 -6.71
CA GLN A 426 51.37 36.61 -7.09
C GLN A 426 51.40 38.15 -7.14
N SER A 427 50.34 38.78 -7.68
CA SER A 427 50.17 40.24 -7.66
C SER A 427 50.10 40.79 -6.24
N THR A 428 49.38 40.10 -5.34
CA THR A 428 49.25 40.52 -3.93
C THR A 428 50.57 40.44 -3.18
N LEU A 429 51.38 39.39 -3.43
CA LEU A 429 52.71 39.24 -2.83
C LEU A 429 53.69 40.32 -3.33
N GLN A 430 53.57 40.74 -4.59
CA GLN A 430 54.41 41.81 -5.14
C GLN A 430 54.09 43.18 -4.53
N MET A 431 52.81 43.51 -4.35
CA MET A 431 52.39 44.74 -3.68
C MET A 431 52.83 44.77 -2.20
N LEU A 432 52.77 43.63 -1.51
CA LEU A 432 53.27 43.49 -0.14
C LEU A 432 54.79 43.73 -0.04
N GLY A 433 55.55 43.25 -1.03
CA GLY A 433 57.01 43.45 -1.10
C GLY A 433 57.42 44.92 -1.25
N GLU A 434 56.73 45.68 -2.10
CA GLU A 434 56.98 47.12 -2.26
C GLU A 434 56.65 47.92 -1.00
N GLN A 435 55.57 47.56 -0.31
CA GLN A 435 55.08 48.30 0.84
C GLN A 435 55.98 48.12 2.08
N VAL A 436 56.57 46.93 2.26
CA VAL A 436 57.56 46.67 3.31
C VAL A 436 58.90 47.38 3.02
N GLY A 437 59.29 47.48 1.75
CA GLY A 437 60.49 48.21 1.34
C GLY A 437 60.43 49.72 1.61
N GLY A 438 59.25 50.34 1.44
CA GLY A 438 59.02 51.75 1.75
C GLY A 438 59.12 52.07 3.24
N MET A 439 58.54 51.21 4.09
CA MET A 439 58.50 51.41 5.54
C MET A 439 59.90 51.34 6.20
N LEU A 440 60.79 50.50 5.67
CA LEU A 440 62.16 50.36 6.21
C LEU A 440 63.01 51.61 5.96
N LYS A 441 62.78 52.29 4.84
CA LYS A 441 63.49 53.51 4.45
C LYS A 441 63.08 54.71 5.31
N GLU A 442 61.78 54.81 5.59
CA GLU A 442 61.19 55.86 6.43
C GLU A 442 61.67 55.76 7.90
N PHE A 443 61.95 54.54 8.38
CA PHE A 443 62.48 54.30 9.73
C PHE A 443 63.95 54.72 9.87
N GLN A 444 64.74 54.62 8.79
CA GLN A 444 66.16 54.98 8.79
C GLN A 444 66.35 56.50 8.83
N ASP A 445 65.52 57.25 8.09
CA ASP A 445 65.55 58.72 8.05
C ASP A 445 65.09 59.36 9.38
N ALA A 446 64.18 58.69 10.11
CA ALA A 446 63.67 59.19 11.40
C ALA A 446 64.70 59.12 12.55
N GLN A 447 65.68 58.21 12.46
CA GLN A 447 66.67 58.02 13.52
C GLN A 447 67.78 59.10 13.48
N GLU A 448 68.13 59.58 12.28
CA GLU A 448 69.20 60.57 12.07
C GLU A 448 68.77 61.97 12.55
N GLN A 449 67.49 62.35 12.34
CA GLN A 449 66.94 63.64 12.79
C GLN A 449 66.81 63.77 14.32
N ALA A 450 66.74 62.66 15.07
CA ALA A 450 66.55 62.69 16.52
C ALA A 450 67.83 63.09 17.30
N LEU A 451 69.01 62.82 16.73
CA LEU A 451 70.31 63.09 17.36
C LEU A 451 70.70 64.58 17.28
N GLU A 452 70.32 65.29 16.21
CA GLU A 452 70.56 66.73 16.06
C GLU A 452 69.63 67.59 16.92
N ALA A 453 68.39 67.15 17.15
CA ALA A 453 67.43 67.82 18.05
C ALA A 453 67.82 67.73 19.54
N GLY A 454 68.75 66.85 19.91
CA GLY A 454 69.25 66.69 21.28
C GLY A 454 70.11 67.86 21.77
N ARG A 455 71.01 68.38 20.92
CA ARG A 455 72.00 69.41 21.33
C ARG A 455 71.42 70.80 21.53
N MET A 456 70.31 71.12 20.85
CA MET A 456 69.66 72.44 20.94
C MET A 456 68.80 72.61 22.20
N ARG A 457 68.37 71.51 22.85
CA ARG A 457 67.53 71.55 24.06
C ARG A 457 68.27 71.99 25.32
N GLU A 458 69.57 71.71 25.41
CA GLU A 458 70.34 71.95 26.64
C GLU A 458 70.58 73.44 26.93
N GLN A 459 70.69 74.27 25.88
CA GLN A 459 70.91 75.71 26.01
C GLN A 459 69.63 76.52 26.29
N GLU A 460 68.48 76.05 25.81
CA GLU A 460 67.16 76.66 26.04
C GLU A 460 66.67 76.47 27.48
N THR A 461 67.06 75.35 28.11
CA THR A 461 66.55 74.92 29.42
C THR A 461 66.98 75.84 30.56
N ASN A 462 68.20 76.41 30.51
CA ASN A 462 68.70 77.32 31.56
C ASN A 462 67.99 78.68 31.61
N LYS A 463 67.50 79.20 30.46
CA LYS A 463 66.73 80.45 30.43
C LYS A 463 65.28 80.25 30.86
N ARG A 464 64.75 79.06 30.62
CA ARG A 464 63.35 78.69 30.90
C ARG A 464 63.11 78.49 32.41
N THR A 465 64.09 77.98 33.16
CA THR A 465 63.98 77.74 34.61
C THR A 465 63.67 79.01 35.42
N GLN A 466 64.27 80.16 35.08
CA GLN A 466 64.05 81.43 35.80
C GLN A 466 62.64 82.01 35.56
N ALA A 467 62.11 81.85 34.34
CA ALA A 467 60.74 82.24 34.00
C ALA A 467 59.68 81.28 34.58
N THR A 468 60.06 80.00 34.74
CA THR A 468 59.18 78.96 35.28
C THR A 468 58.86 79.17 36.75
N VAL A 469 59.79 79.71 37.56
CA VAL A 469 59.55 79.99 39.00
C VAL A 469 58.49 81.08 39.21
N ASN A 470 58.48 82.14 38.39
CA ASN A 470 57.46 83.19 38.46
C ASN A 470 56.11 82.75 37.86
N SER A 471 56.14 81.92 36.81
CA SER A 471 54.94 81.28 36.25
C SER A 471 54.33 80.25 37.21
N LEU A 472 55.14 79.59 38.04
CA LEU A 472 54.70 78.57 38.99
C LEU A 472 53.84 79.18 40.10
N ALA A 473 54.17 80.37 40.59
CA ALA A 473 53.36 81.07 41.59
C ALA A 473 51.93 81.38 41.07
N SER A 474 51.81 81.92 39.85
CA SER A 474 50.50 82.18 39.22
C SER A 474 49.78 80.89 38.80
N SER A 475 50.53 79.84 38.43
CA SER A 475 49.95 78.53 38.10
C SER A 475 49.42 77.80 39.32
N VAL A 476 50.01 78.02 40.50
CA VAL A 476 49.51 77.45 41.77
C VAL A 476 48.18 78.09 42.17
N ASP A 477 48.01 79.40 42.01
CA ASP A 477 46.71 80.07 42.26
C ASP A 477 45.63 79.57 41.29
N SER A 478 45.96 79.45 39.99
CA SER A 478 45.02 78.90 39.00
C SER A 478 44.72 77.42 39.24
N LEU A 479 45.70 76.63 39.68
CA LEU A 479 45.51 75.23 40.05
C LEU A 479 44.60 75.08 41.27
N ILE A 480 44.68 75.97 42.27
CA ILE A 480 43.78 75.94 43.43
C ILE A 480 42.33 76.18 43.00
N GLU A 481 42.09 77.15 42.12
CA GLU A 481 40.75 77.44 41.58
C GLU A 481 40.23 76.32 40.66
N GLN A 482 41.10 75.77 39.81
CA GLN A 482 40.76 74.63 38.95
C GLN A 482 40.52 73.35 39.75
N ILE A 483 41.29 73.10 40.82
CA ILE A 483 41.09 71.96 41.72
C ILE A 483 39.77 72.12 42.48
N ALA A 484 39.42 73.32 42.95
CA ALA A 484 38.12 73.57 43.58
C ALA A 484 36.95 73.29 42.61
N THR A 485 37.06 73.77 41.37
CA THR A 485 36.05 73.56 40.32
C THR A 485 35.97 72.09 39.87
N ALA A 486 37.12 71.42 39.72
CA ALA A 486 37.21 70.01 39.39
C ALA A 486 36.67 69.13 40.51
N SER A 487 36.96 69.46 41.77
CA SER A 487 36.44 68.76 42.94
C SER A 487 34.92 68.87 43.02
N SER A 488 34.35 70.06 42.77
CA SER A 488 32.90 70.26 42.69
C SER A 488 32.26 69.46 41.54
N ARG A 489 32.86 69.46 40.35
CA ARG A 489 32.39 68.63 39.22
C ARG A 489 32.53 67.13 39.49
N MET A 490 33.57 66.73 40.20
CA MET A 490 33.80 65.34 40.60
C MET A 490 32.76 64.90 41.63
N GLU A 491 32.44 65.75 42.61
CA GLU A 491 31.36 65.52 43.57
C GLU A 491 30.01 65.37 42.85
N GLN A 492 29.73 66.24 41.88
CA GLN A 492 28.51 66.18 41.07
C GLN A 492 28.48 64.92 40.17
N SER A 493 29.61 64.54 39.59
CA SER A 493 29.73 63.32 38.76
C SER A 493 29.59 62.05 39.60
N VAL A 494 30.15 62.04 40.81
CA VAL A 494 30.00 60.94 41.78
C VAL A 494 28.53 60.84 42.23
N ALA A 495 27.85 61.97 42.43
CA ALA A 495 26.42 61.97 42.75
C ALA A 495 25.57 61.39 41.61
N VAL A 496 25.83 61.78 40.35
CA VAL A 496 25.14 61.24 39.16
C VAL A 496 25.48 59.76 38.95
N LEU A 497 26.74 59.36 39.10
CA LEU A 497 27.17 57.96 39.02
C LEU A 497 26.48 57.13 40.10
N ARG A 498 26.39 57.63 41.34
CA ARG A 498 25.66 56.96 42.43
C ARG A 498 24.20 56.76 42.05
N ASP A 499 23.52 57.81 41.58
CA ASP A 499 22.10 57.76 41.23
C ASP A 499 21.82 56.82 40.05
N THR A 500 22.67 56.88 39.02
CA THR A 500 22.61 55.98 37.86
C THR A 500 22.90 54.53 38.27
N THR A 501 23.89 54.31 39.12
CA THR A 501 24.25 52.97 39.61
C THR A 501 23.15 52.39 40.49
N THR A 502 22.55 53.19 41.38
CA THR A 502 21.40 52.79 42.20
C THR A 502 20.21 52.43 41.30
N THR A 503 19.93 53.22 40.27
CA THR A 503 18.85 52.94 39.31
C THR A 503 19.13 51.67 38.49
N ALA A 504 20.37 51.48 38.04
CA ALA A 504 20.78 50.29 37.30
C ALA A 504 20.70 49.02 38.16
N ILE A 505 21.11 49.10 39.43
CA ILE A 505 20.98 48.00 40.39
C ILE A 505 19.50 47.70 40.66
N SER A 506 18.64 48.71 40.80
CA SER A 506 17.19 48.52 40.97
C SER A 506 16.58 47.80 39.76
N ARG A 507 16.91 48.24 38.54
CA ARG A 507 16.45 47.58 37.31
C ARG A 507 17.04 46.18 37.13
N LEU A 508 18.27 45.94 37.58
CA LEU A 508 18.84 44.60 37.63
C LEU A 508 18.11 43.71 38.64
N GLY A 509 17.68 44.27 39.77
CA GLY A 509 16.83 43.57 40.74
C GLY A 509 15.48 43.17 40.13
N GLU A 510 14.79 44.11 39.49
CA GLU A 510 13.54 43.86 38.77
C GLU A 510 13.73 42.81 37.66
N GLY A 511 14.81 42.92 36.89
CA GLY A 511 15.17 41.94 35.86
C GLY A 511 15.45 40.56 36.43
N ALA A 512 16.15 40.47 37.56
CA ALA A 512 16.43 39.21 38.25
C ALA A 512 15.15 38.55 38.79
N ASP A 513 14.21 39.34 39.34
CA ASP A 513 12.91 38.85 39.77
C ASP A 513 12.08 38.33 38.58
N GLN A 514 12.14 39.04 37.44
CA GLN A 514 11.45 38.62 36.23
C GLN A 514 12.06 37.34 35.61
N VAL A 515 13.39 37.20 35.65
CA VAL A 515 14.08 35.96 35.27
C VAL A 515 13.74 34.81 36.22
N ASN A 516 13.63 35.06 37.52
CA ASN A 516 13.23 34.05 38.50
C ASN A 516 11.77 33.61 38.28
N ALA A 517 10.87 34.55 38.01
CA ALA A 517 9.48 34.25 37.64
C ALA A 517 9.39 33.44 36.35
N ALA A 518 10.15 33.81 35.31
CA ALA A 518 10.24 33.07 34.06
C ALA A 518 10.79 31.65 34.28
N SER A 519 11.82 31.50 35.11
CA SER A 519 12.41 30.20 35.46
C SER A 519 11.41 29.29 36.19
N ARG A 520 10.64 29.82 37.15
CA ARG A 520 9.57 29.07 37.82
C ARG A 520 8.46 28.65 36.86
N ASN A 521 8.05 29.55 35.96
CA ASN A 521 7.06 29.23 34.93
C ASN A 521 7.59 28.17 33.95
N PHE A 522 8.88 28.21 33.62
CA PHE A 522 9.53 27.20 32.79
C PHE A 522 9.56 25.84 33.48
N THR A 523 9.91 25.78 34.77
CA THR A 523 9.84 24.53 35.56
C THR A 523 8.41 23.98 35.61
N ALA A 524 7.41 24.82 35.85
CA ALA A 524 6.01 24.39 35.87
C ALA A 524 5.53 23.89 34.49
N ALA A 525 6.01 24.49 33.40
CA ALA A 525 5.76 24.00 32.05
C ALA A 525 6.46 22.66 31.80
N SER A 526 7.71 22.49 32.24
CA SER A 526 8.45 21.22 32.17
C SER A 526 7.77 20.09 32.94
N ASP A 527 7.21 20.37 34.12
CA ASP A 527 6.43 19.38 34.88
C ASP A 527 5.17 18.96 34.12
N LYS A 528 4.46 19.90 33.48
CA LYS A 528 3.30 19.61 32.63
C LYS A 528 3.68 18.78 31.40
N VAL A 529 4.79 19.11 30.75
CA VAL A 529 5.31 18.34 29.60
C VAL A 529 5.67 16.92 30.02
N THR A 530 6.32 16.75 31.18
CA THR A 530 6.64 15.44 31.74
C THR A 530 5.37 14.64 32.05
N GLY A 531 4.35 15.29 32.62
CA GLY A 531 3.03 14.69 32.83
C GLY A 531 2.37 14.22 31.52
N ALA A 532 2.42 15.05 30.47
CA ALA A 532 1.91 14.69 29.15
C ALA A 532 2.68 13.52 28.52
N MET A 533 4.01 13.48 28.66
CA MET A 533 4.82 12.34 28.20
C MET A 533 4.46 11.03 28.94
N ASN A 534 4.22 11.09 30.25
CA ASN A 534 3.76 9.93 31.02
C ASN A 534 2.37 9.46 30.57
N GLN A 535 1.46 10.39 30.24
CA GLN A 535 0.16 10.04 29.66
C GLN A 535 0.29 9.42 28.27
N ALA A 536 1.15 9.96 27.40
CA ALA A 536 1.42 9.39 26.08
C ALA A 536 2.03 7.98 26.18
N SER A 537 2.94 7.76 27.13
CA SER A 537 3.47 6.43 27.46
C SER A 537 2.35 5.48 27.88
N THR A 538 1.45 5.92 28.77
CA THR A 538 0.29 5.13 29.21
C THR A 538 -0.65 4.77 28.05
N VAL A 539 -0.92 5.71 27.14
CA VAL A 539 -1.73 5.47 25.93
C VAL A 539 -1.05 4.44 25.02
N THR A 540 0.26 4.55 24.86
CA THR A 540 1.06 3.58 24.06
C THR A 540 0.97 2.17 24.65
N THR A 541 1.06 2.03 25.96
CA THR A 541 0.85 0.75 26.65
C THR A 541 -0.56 0.21 26.40
N LYS A 542 -1.60 1.05 26.55
CA LYS A 542 -2.99 0.62 26.28
C LYS A 542 -3.22 0.22 24.83
N LEU A 543 -2.62 0.90 23.86
CA LEU A 543 -2.68 0.51 22.45
C LEU A 543 -2.00 -0.84 22.20
N THR A 544 -0.90 -1.11 22.91
CA THR A 544 -0.20 -2.40 22.86
C THR A 544 -1.09 -3.53 23.43
N ASP A 545 -1.76 -3.29 24.56
CA ASP A 545 -2.71 -4.24 25.15
C ASP A 545 -3.92 -4.50 24.25
N LEU A 546 -4.44 -3.45 23.60
CA LEU A 546 -5.52 -3.53 22.62
C LEU A 546 -5.11 -4.35 21.40
N THR A 547 -3.89 -4.15 20.90
CA THR A 547 -3.33 -4.90 19.77
C THR A 547 -3.18 -6.39 20.13
N THR A 548 -2.74 -6.67 21.35
CA THR A 548 -2.65 -8.05 21.87
C THR A 548 -4.04 -8.68 21.94
N SER A 549 -5.02 -7.96 22.47
CA SER A 549 -6.41 -8.43 22.57
C SER A 549 -7.07 -8.64 21.21
N LEU A 550 -6.81 -7.76 20.24
CA LEU A 550 -7.26 -7.92 18.84
C LEU A 550 -6.63 -9.13 18.17
N THR A 551 -5.35 -9.40 18.44
CA THR A 551 -4.65 -10.59 17.92
C THR A 551 -5.25 -11.87 18.49
N VAL A 552 -5.57 -11.90 19.78
CA VAL A 552 -6.25 -13.03 20.44
C VAL A 552 -7.69 -13.20 19.93
N ALA A 553 -8.41 -12.10 19.68
CA ALA A 553 -9.75 -12.17 19.10
C ALA A 553 -9.70 -12.68 17.66
N ALA A 554 -8.73 -12.24 16.86
CA ALA A 554 -8.53 -12.69 15.50
C ALA A 554 -8.16 -14.18 15.43
N SER A 555 -7.27 -14.66 16.31
CA SER A 555 -6.95 -16.09 16.39
C SER A 555 -8.15 -16.92 16.85
N SER A 556 -8.96 -16.41 17.79
CA SER A 556 -10.20 -17.07 18.21
C SER A 556 -11.24 -17.13 17.07
N LEU A 557 -11.33 -16.07 16.25
CA LEU A 557 -12.21 -16.04 15.09
C LEU A 557 -11.74 -17.01 14.00
N GLN A 558 -10.43 -17.08 13.77
CA GLN A 558 -9.81 -18.07 12.88
C GLN A 558 -10.14 -19.50 13.34
N GLN A 559 -9.96 -19.78 14.62
CA GLN A 559 -10.28 -21.07 15.23
C GLN A 559 -11.78 -21.41 15.08
N GLY A 560 -12.67 -20.44 15.33
CA GLY A 560 -14.11 -20.62 15.14
C GLY A 560 -14.52 -20.89 13.69
N LEU A 561 -13.81 -20.31 12.71
CA LEU A 561 -14.02 -20.60 11.29
C LEU A 561 -13.53 -22.00 10.91
N ASP A 562 -12.41 -22.45 11.49
CA ASP A 562 -11.91 -23.82 11.30
C ASP A 562 -12.84 -24.85 11.94
N ASP A 563 -13.33 -24.61 13.16
CA ASP A 563 -14.34 -25.43 13.81
C ASP A 563 -15.66 -25.46 13.02
N TYR A 564 -16.09 -24.31 12.47
CA TYR A 564 -17.26 -24.25 11.60
C TYR A 564 -17.08 -25.08 10.32
N LYS A 565 -15.88 -25.04 9.72
CA LYS A 565 -15.55 -25.87 8.55
C LYS A 565 -15.59 -27.35 8.90
N ALA A 566 -15.00 -27.76 10.03
CA ALA A 566 -15.06 -29.13 10.53
C ALA A 566 -16.51 -29.57 10.82
N HIS A 567 -17.33 -28.69 11.39
CA HIS A 567 -18.74 -28.98 11.67
C HIS A 567 -19.54 -29.15 10.38
N ARG A 568 -19.28 -28.32 9.35
CA ARG A 568 -19.89 -28.46 8.02
C ARG A 568 -19.50 -29.77 7.35
N GLU A 569 -18.25 -30.20 7.49
CA GLU A 569 -17.77 -31.49 6.96
C GLU A 569 -18.43 -32.68 7.69
N SER A 570 -18.56 -32.60 9.02
CA SER A 570 -19.29 -33.58 9.83
C SER A 570 -20.78 -33.65 9.48
N VAL A 571 -21.44 -32.50 9.28
CA VAL A 571 -22.83 -32.44 8.80
C VAL A 571 -22.95 -33.00 7.38
N GLY A 572 -21.98 -32.72 6.49
CA GLY A 572 -21.92 -33.33 5.16
C GLY A 572 -21.81 -34.85 5.23
N LYS A 573 -21.00 -35.37 6.16
CA LYS A 573 -20.89 -36.80 6.42
C LYS A 573 -22.18 -37.38 6.99
N LEU A 574 -22.82 -36.72 7.96
CA LEU A 574 -24.13 -37.13 8.49
C LEU A 574 -25.19 -37.18 7.40
N ILE A 575 -25.24 -36.19 6.50
CA ILE A 575 -26.16 -36.18 5.35
C ILE A 575 -25.86 -37.32 4.39
N SER A 576 -24.57 -37.61 4.13
CA SER A 576 -24.16 -38.76 3.33
C SER A 576 -24.59 -40.08 3.96
N ASP A 577 -24.39 -40.24 5.26
CA ASP A 577 -24.80 -41.42 6.02
C ASP A 577 -26.34 -41.56 6.05
N LEU A 578 -27.07 -40.44 6.13
CA LEU A 578 -28.53 -40.40 6.05
C LEU A 578 -29.01 -40.79 4.65
N ASN A 579 -28.35 -40.32 3.58
CA ASN A 579 -28.63 -40.73 2.21
C ASN A 579 -28.35 -42.23 2.00
N ALA A 580 -27.26 -42.75 2.58
CA ALA A 580 -26.95 -44.18 2.55
C ALA A 580 -27.98 -44.99 3.34
N LEU A 581 -28.42 -44.50 4.51
CA LEU A 581 -29.49 -45.13 5.30
C LEU A 581 -30.82 -45.12 4.54
N VAL A 582 -31.16 -44.03 3.85
CA VAL A 582 -32.36 -43.95 2.99
C VAL A 582 -32.25 -44.89 1.79
N ALA A 583 -31.07 -45.00 1.16
CA ALA A 583 -30.83 -45.96 0.09
C ALA A 583 -30.94 -47.41 0.57
N ASN A 584 -30.40 -47.71 1.76
CA ASN A 584 -30.54 -49.01 2.41
C ASN A 584 -32.00 -49.30 2.80
N ALA A 585 -32.72 -48.33 3.35
CA ALA A 585 -34.14 -48.48 3.68
C ALA A 585 -35.01 -48.67 2.41
N LYS A 586 -34.68 -47.99 1.31
CA LYS A 586 -35.34 -48.20 0.01
C LYS A 586 -35.04 -49.61 -0.55
N THR A 587 -33.85 -50.13 -0.29
CA THR A 587 -33.47 -51.51 -0.64
C THR A 587 -34.19 -52.51 0.25
N ASP A 588 -34.32 -52.26 1.56
CA ASP A 588 -35.09 -53.10 2.49
C ASP A 588 -36.59 -53.11 2.17
N VAL A 589 -37.17 -51.98 1.76
CA VAL A 589 -38.55 -51.93 1.25
C VAL A 589 -38.70 -52.76 -0.03
N SER A 590 -37.69 -52.77 -0.91
CA SER A 590 -37.66 -53.65 -2.09
C SER A 590 -37.55 -55.13 -1.71
N ILE A 591 -36.76 -55.47 -0.69
CA ILE A 591 -36.66 -56.84 -0.16
C ILE A 591 -37.98 -57.26 0.48
N THR A 592 -38.66 -56.35 1.18
CA THR A 592 -39.97 -56.61 1.79
C THR A 592 -41.03 -56.87 0.70
N SER A 593 -40.96 -56.15 -0.43
CA SER A 593 -41.79 -56.39 -1.61
C SER A 593 -41.49 -57.75 -2.27
N ASP A 594 -40.22 -58.14 -2.35
CA ASP A 594 -39.82 -59.44 -2.91
C ASP A 594 -40.21 -60.60 -1.99
N VAL A 595 -40.09 -60.43 -0.67
CA VAL A 595 -40.59 -61.38 0.33
C VAL A 595 -42.11 -61.51 0.25
N LEU A 596 -42.85 -60.41 0.10
CA LEU A 596 -44.30 -60.45 -0.08
C LEU A 596 -44.68 -61.22 -1.35
N ARG A 597 -43.98 -60.98 -2.45
CA ARG A 597 -44.20 -61.67 -3.72
C ARG A 597 -43.87 -63.17 -3.62
N ARG A 598 -42.79 -63.54 -2.93
CA ARG A 598 -42.45 -64.95 -2.65
C ARG A 598 -43.47 -65.62 -1.73
N ILE A 599 -44.03 -64.91 -0.76
CA ILE A 599 -45.13 -65.41 0.09
C ILE A 599 -46.40 -65.61 -0.76
N GLU A 600 -46.71 -64.70 -1.67
CA GLU A 600 -47.85 -64.84 -2.60
C GLU A 600 -47.66 -66.04 -3.54
N ASP A 601 -46.47 -66.22 -4.10
CA ASP A 601 -46.13 -67.37 -4.96
C ASP A 601 -46.15 -68.69 -4.18
N ALA A 602 -45.66 -68.70 -2.94
CA ALA A 602 -45.73 -69.87 -2.05
C ALA A 602 -47.17 -70.20 -1.65
N ALA A 603 -48.01 -69.20 -1.38
CA ALA A 603 -49.43 -69.37 -1.09
C ALA A 603 -50.20 -69.92 -2.31
N LYS A 604 -49.91 -69.44 -3.52
CA LYS A 604 -50.44 -70.01 -4.77
C LYS A 604 -49.97 -71.45 -4.97
N GLY A 605 -48.70 -71.74 -4.68
CA GLY A 605 -48.13 -73.09 -4.71
C GLY A 605 -48.82 -74.04 -3.73
N LEU A 606 -49.05 -73.60 -2.49
CA LEU A 606 -49.78 -74.35 -1.46
C LEU A 606 -51.24 -74.60 -1.85
N ASN A 607 -51.92 -73.60 -2.42
CA ASN A 607 -53.30 -73.76 -2.88
C ASN A 607 -53.40 -74.78 -4.03
N ASN A 608 -52.47 -74.73 -4.98
CA ASN A 608 -52.39 -75.74 -6.05
C ASN A 608 -52.05 -77.14 -5.52
N ALA A 609 -51.15 -77.24 -4.54
CA ALA A 609 -50.83 -78.51 -3.89
C ALA A 609 -52.01 -79.06 -3.08
N GLN A 610 -52.79 -78.20 -2.42
CA GLN A 610 -54.02 -78.58 -1.72
C GLN A 610 -55.09 -79.08 -2.68
N LEU A 611 -55.30 -78.41 -3.81
CA LEU A 611 -56.19 -78.88 -4.89
C LEU A 611 -55.75 -80.24 -5.45
N GLN A 612 -54.45 -80.43 -5.69
CA GLN A 612 -53.92 -81.72 -6.13
C GLN A 612 -54.06 -82.81 -5.06
N ALA A 613 -53.87 -82.47 -3.78
CA ALA A 613 -54.05 -83.40 -2.66
C ALA A 613 -55.52 -83.79 -2.46
N GLU A 614 -56.47 -82.87 -2.61
CA GLU A 614 -57.90 -83.16 -2.62
C GLU A 614 -58.28 -84.07 -3.80
N GLN A 615 -57.73 -83.79 -4.98
CA GLN A 615 -57.96 -84.61 -6.17
C GLN A 615 -57.35 -86.02 -6.02
N PHE A 616 -56.16 -86.12 -5.42
CA PHE A 616 -55.54 -87.39 -5.06
C PHE A 616 -56.35 -88.15 -4.00
N MET A 617 -56.80 -87.48 -2.93
CA MET A 617 -57.62 -88.09 -1.89
C MET A 617 -58.98 -88.55 -2.41
N ALA A 618 -59.61 -87.80 -3.32
CA ALA A 618 -60.83 -88.21 -4.01
C ALA A 618 -60.58 -89.47 -4.87
N GLY A 619 -59.46 -89.52 -5.60
CA GLY A 619 -59.05 -90.72 -6.33
C GLY A 619 -58.78 -91.92 -5.43
N VAL A 620 -58.11 -91.72 -4.29
CA VAL A 620 -57.87 -92.76 -3.28
C VAL A 620 -59.18 -93.27 -2.68
N ALA A 621 -60.13 -92.38 -2.36
CA ALA A 621 -61.45 -92.76 -1.85
C ALA A 621 -62.26 -93.56 -2.88
N GLU A 622 -62.18 -93.22 -4.17
CA GLU A 622 -62.82 -93.98 -5.25
C GLU A 622 -62.20 -95.37 -5.40
N VAL A 623 -60.86 -95.47 -5.34
CA VAL A 623 -60.14 -96.75 -5.42
C VAL A 623 -60.42 -97.63 -4.19
N LEU A 624 -60.42 -97.06 -2.98
CA LEU A 624 -60.81 -97.77 -1.76
C LEU A 624 -62.27 -98.22 -1.79
N GLY A 625 -63.18 -97.41 -2.32
CA GLY A 625 -64.58 -97.77 -2.52
C GLY A 625 -64.72 -98.97 -3.47
N LYS A 626 -64.06 -98.92 -4.63
CA LYS A 626 -64.05 -100.04 -5.60
C LYS A 626 -63.37 -101.29 -5.02
N ALA A 627 -62.30 -101.15 -4.25
CA ALA A 627 -61.62 -102.26 -3.62
C ALA A 627 -62.48 -102.94 -2.54
N HIS A 628 -63.16 -102.17 -1.68
CA HIS A 628 -64.09 -102.70 -0.68
C HIS A 628 -65.30 -103.40 -1.32
N GLU A 629 -65.84 -102.86 -2.41
CA GLU A 629 -66.91 -103.47 -3.19
C GLU A 629 -66.46 -104.83 -3.76
N SER A 630 -65.29 -104.88 -4.41
CA SER A 630 -64.74 -106.15 -4.93
C SER A 630 -64.41 -107.17 -3.83
N PHE A 631 -63.94 -106.70 -2.66
CA PHE A 631 -63.65 -107.57 -1.52
C PHE A 631 -64.92 -108.15 -0.93
N ARG A 632 -65.98 -107.34 -0.84
CA ARG A 632 -67.30 -107.79 -0.38
C ARG A 632 -67.89 -108.84 -1.31
N GLU A 633 -67.81 -108.64 -2.63
CA GLU A 633 -68.25 -109.63 -3.61
C GLU A 633 -67.44 -110.93 -3.52
N ALA A 634 -66.11 -110.84 -3.41
CA ALA A 634 -65.24 -112.00 -3.28
C ALA A 634 -65.48 -112.77 -1.98
N MET A 635 -65.66 -112.08 -0.84
CA MET A 635 -65.99 -112.70 0.45
C MET A 635 -67.37 -113.37 0.43
N LEU A 636 -68.39 -112.71 -0.13
CA LEU A 636 -69.72 -113.30 -0.28
C LEU A 636 -69.68 -114.56 -1.14
N LYS A 637 -68.90 -114.57 -2.22
CA LYS A 637 -68.71 -115.74 -3.08
C LYS A 637 -68.02 -116.88 -2.32
N THR A 638 -66.91 -116.62 -1.66
CA THR A 638 -66.16 -117.62 -0.89
C THR A 638 -66.97 -118.22 0.26
N VAL A 639 -67.74 -117.42 1.01
CA VAL A 639 -68.61 -117.94 2.08
C VAL A 639 -69.73 -118.80 1.53
N ARG A 640 -70.31 -118.44 0.38
CA ARG A 640 -71.37 -119.22 -0.27
C ARG A 640 -70.83 -120.55 -0.81
N GLU A 641 -69.65 -120.55 -1.42
CA GLU A 641 -68.96 -121.74 -1.93
C GLU A 641 -68.53 -122.67 -0.78
N ASN A 642 -67.87 -122.14 0.27
CA ASN A 642 -67.46 -122.95 1.43
C ASN A 642 -68.65 -123.54 2.20
N ASN A 643 -69.76 -122.80 2.38
CA ASN A 643 -70.93 -123.33 3.05
C ASN A 643 -71.60 -124.46 2.23
N HIS A 644 -71.59 -124.33 0.90
CA HIS A 644 -72.08 -125.39 0.02
C HIS A 644 -71.18 -126.64 0.07
N GLU A 645 -69.85 -126.45 0.04
CA GLU A 645 -68.89 -127.56 0.14
C GLU A 645 -68.95 -128.26 1.51
N PHE A 646 -69.13 -127.51 2.60
CA PHE A 646 -69.30 -128.05 3.95
C PHE A 646 -70.56 -128.90 4.06
N GLN A 647 -71.72 -128.42 3.58
CA GLN A 647 -72.98 -129.18 3.58
C GLN A 647 -72.87 -130.46 2.73
N THR A 648 -72.18 -130.38 1.59
CA THR A 648 -71.96 -131.54 0.70
C THR A 648 -71.09 -132.60 1.37
N LYS A 649 -69.98 -132.21 2.02
CA LYS A 649 -69.12 -133.15 2.74
C LYS A 649 -69.77 -133.72 3.99
N LEU A 650 -70.59 -132.95 4.71
CA LEU A 650 -71.35 -133.42 5.87
C LEU A 650 -72.39 -134.48 5.46
N SER A 651 -73.12 -134.25 4.37
CA SER A 651 -74.09 -135.20 3.83
C SER A 651 -73.42 -136.51 3.37
N SER A 652 -72.27 -136.43 2.72
CA SER A 652 -71.48 -137.62 2.30
C SER A 652 -70.94 -138.41 3.49
N ALA A 653 -70.50 -137.75 4.57
CA ALA A 653 -69.99 -138.41 5.77
C ALA A 653 -71.10 -139.14 6.56
N VAL A 654 -72.30 -138.56 6.63
CA VAL A 654 -73.47 -139.20 7.25
C VAL A 654 -73.94 -140.42 6.44
N ALA A 655 -73.90 -140.35 5.10
CA ALA A 655 -74.22 -141.49 4.25
C ALA A 655 -73.23 -142.66 4.44
N LEU A 656 -71.92 -142.37 4.55
CA LEU A 656 -70.89 -143.39 4.80
C LEU A 656 -71.09 -144.08 6.17
N LEU A 657 -71.38 -143.33 7.23
CA LEU A 657 -71.69 -143.89 8.55
C LEU A 657 -72.96 -144.75 8.56
N GLY A 658 -74.01 -144.32 7.85
CA GLY A 658 -75.25 -145.10 7.72
C GLY A 658 -75.06 -146.42 6.96
N THR A 659 -74.10 -146.47 6.03
CA THR A 659 -73.81 -147.68 5.24
C THR A 659 -73.02 -148.70 6.07
N SER A 660 -72.02 -148.25 6.83
CA SER A 660 -71.21 -149.15 7.68
C SER A 660 -71.97 -149.72 8.88
N ILE A 661 -72.95 -148.98 9.43
CA ILE A 661 -73.84 -149.52 10.49
C ILE A 661 -74.75 -150.63 9.93
N LYS A 662 -75.21 -150.49 8.68
CA LYS A 662 -76.04 -151.49 8.02
C LYS A 662 -75.27 -152.76 7.65
N GLU A 663 -74.00 -152.64 7.25
CA GLU A 663 -73.11 -153.79 7.04
C GLU A 663 -72.76 -154.54 8.34
N LEU A 664 -72.71 -153.85 9.49
CA LEU A 664 -72.47 -154.51 10.78
C LEU A 664 -73.68 -155.33 11.27
N ASP A 665 -74.91 -154.88 10.96
CA ASP A 665 -76.17 -155.57 11.29
C ASP A 665 -76.38 -156.83 10.42
N ASP A 666 -76.01 -156.78 9.14
CA ASP A 666 -76.13 -157.92 8.21
C ASP A 666 -75.12 -159.06 8.51
N VAL A 667 -73.96 -158.73 9.08
CA VAL A 667 -72.94 -159.73 9.49
C VAL A 667 -73.31 -160.41 10.82
N LEU A 668 -74.03 -159.72 11.72
CA LEU A 668 -74.45 -160.29 12.99
C LEU A 668 -75.65 -161.27 12.86
N SER A 669 -76.45 -161.13 11.79
CA SER A 669 -77.69 -161.90 11.61
C SER A 669 -77.51 -163.25 10.89
N THR A 670 -76.32 -163.56 10.36
CA THR A 670 -76.10 -164.75 9.50
C THR A 670 -75.30 -165.91 10.11
N VAL A 671 -74.83 -165.84 11.37
CA VAL A 671 -74.13 -166.97 12.02
C VAL A 671 -74.57 -167.19 13.48
N THR A 672 -75.78 -167.70 13.71
CA THR A 672 -76.10 -168.53 14.90
C THR A 672 -77.37 -169.37 14.67
N PRO A 673 -77.32 -170.71 14.78
CA PRO A 673 -78.48 -171.58 14.59
C PRO A 673 -79.30 -171.78 15.89
N LYS A 674 -80.60 -172.02 15.71
CA LYS A 674 -81.67 -172.24 16.71
C LYS A 674 -81.33 -173.23 17.83
N GLY A 675 -81.84 -172.93 19.03
CA GLY A 675 -82.16 -173.91 20.08
C GLY A 675 -83.44 -173.53 20.82
N HIS A 676 -84.32 -174.52 21.06
CA HIS A 676 -85.44 -174.44 22.01
C HIS A 676 -84.96 -174.05 23.41
N SER A 677 -85.73 -173.25 24.14
CA SER A 677 -86.36 -173.61 25.43
C SER A 677 -86.75 -172.38 26.25
N LYS A 678 -88.06 -172.34 26.52
CA LYS A 678 -88.86 -171.56 27.49
C LYS A 678 -88.95 -170.06 27.32
#